data_AF-Q4RW41-F1
#
_entry.id   AF-Q4RW41-F1
#
_cell.length_a   1.000
_cell.length_b   1.000
_cell.length_c   1.000
_cell.angle_alpha   90.00
_cell.angle_beta   90.00
_cell.angle_gamma   90.00
#
_symmetry.space_group_name_H-M   'P 1'
#
loop_
_entity.id
_entity.type
_entity.pdbx_description
1 polymer ?
#
loop_
_entity_poly.entity_id
_entity_poly.type
_entity_poly.pdbx_seq_one_letter_code
_entity_poly.pdbx_strand_id
1 'polypeptide(L)'
;MEERVQFRNVGCSYFPQSRVDCHYTIASQHTWASSDWVGLFKVGWSSVKDYHTFVWALVPPNYEEGTEVNCCVQFQASYLPSPSCHEYEFVYVSAKGEVCSRSSKFTFCAPKPLEDLVTLEESHGEEEGTDMLLVVPRAELLQVSRTQNRLIRLQECLQERAELLQAHEAANRQREKEKMEYRGAREAWDRRHRELESEISRLQRELNRSFRQTQDMQRKQEEEQDLVELLAQEKSTLLEANEESRVRIRELEEDVRTLTQRTVDRETEMERMKERAKRAGAQRKEEESERSALQSKLEQTEAELRSLSKEFQGLRNSLAQRDTSVLQLQSTITTLTQKLTAAHRKEAEHEATLKEMRSLRERLNTSERTSEGLKSNLSSMVTQRDRTQSELHQARLQAAQLTLQLADASLALREGRARWAQERQSLQLSAEKDHERLQTLNAEIQKMEETLQEERMEKVKLEVEIGREKDCNRVQLCETRRELQELKASLRVTQKEKEQLLAEKQVRRAACLHQSPVLTKEDRELMQYICQLEQKTGMVSSAKWSTAPLLFPGRPSSATSDSEDENPEALQPLRPPRPLGNYTLGEQGGPGSLDLTTPPPSPREAERSTVVINQPAPLSSPRQASADTAAHSSDSRSGRHSAVVASGRPSGGPGWNRVNVDPQTEP
;
A
#
# COMPACT_ATOMS: atom_id res chain seq x y z
N MET A 1 -46.61 -26.64 -19.42
CA MET A 1 -45.96 -26.33 -18.13
C MET A 1 -44.49 -26.53 -18.41
N GLU A 2 -43.68 -25.47 -18.41
CA GLU A 2 -42.26 -25.60 -18.74
C GLU A 2 -41.54 -26.29 -17.58
N GLU A 3 -40.92 -27.44 -17.87
CA GLU A 3 -40.19 -28.21 -16.87
C GLU A 3 -38.92 -27.44 -16.51
N ARG A 4 -38.81 -27.05 -15.23
CA ARG A 4 -37.67 -26.27 -14.71
C ARG A 4 -36.39 -27.12 -14.58
N VAL A 5 -36.58 -28.43 -14.44
CA VAL A 5 -35.56 -29.48 -14.40
C VAL A 5 -36.06 -30.64 -15.24
N GLN A 6 -35.19 -31.36 -15.94
CA GLN A 6 -35.57 -32.53 -16.74
C GLN A 6 -34.71 -33.74 -16.40
N PHE A 7 -35.33 -34.86 -16.03
CA PHE A 7 -34.60 -36.13 -15.81
C PHE A 7 -34.19 -36.75 -17.15
N ARG A 8 -32.96 -37.26 -17.23
CA ARG A 8 -32.38 -37.91 -18.42
C ARG A 8 -31.99 -39.35 -18.12
N ASN A 9 -31.99 -40.21 -19.14
CA ASN A 9 -31.58 -41.62 -19.07
C ASN A 9 -32.25 -42.46 -17.97
N VAL A 10 -33.52 -42.16 -17.66
CA VAL A 10 -34.29 -42.90 -16.66
C VAL A 10 -34.72 -44.24 -17.25
N GLY A 11 -34.10 -45.32 -16.77
CA GLY A 11 -34.38 -46.69 -17.21
C GLY A 11 -35.75 -47.17 -16.76
N CYS A 12 -36.35 -48.11 -17.50
CA CYS A 12 -37.65 -48.70 -17.14
C CYS A 12 -37.56 -49.65 -15.93
N SER A 13 -36.37 -50.16 -15.62
CA SER A 13 -36.10 -50.91 -14.40
C SER A 13 -34.66 -50.70 -13.92
N TYR A 14 -34.48 -50.77 -12.60
CA TYR A 14 -33.18 -50.70 -11.93
C TYR A 14 -32.95 -51.94 -11.05
N PHE A 15 -31.69 -52.30 -10.85
CA PHE A 15 -31.33 -53.47 -10.01
C PHE A 15 -31.26 -53.06 -8.53
N PRO A 16 -32.07 -53.65 -7.62
CA PRO A 16 -32.15 -53.20 -6.22
C PRO A 16 -30.83 -53.29 -5.44
N GLN A 17 -29.91 -54.15 -5.85
CA GLN A 17 -28.61 -54.36 -5.18
C GLN A 17 -27.47 -53.54 -5.80
N SER A 18 -27.75 -52.74 -6.84
CA SER A 18 -26.78 -51.80 -7.43
C SER A 18 -27.10 -50.38 -6.98
N ARG A 19 -26.07 -49.51 -6.94
CA ARG A 19 -26.29 -48.06 -6.96
C ARG A 19 -27.09 -47.65 -8.20
N VAL A 20 -27.86 -46.58 -8.08
CA VAL A 20 -28.61 -45.97 -9.20
C VAL A 20 -28.16 -44.54 -9.40
N ASP A 21 -27.56 -44.29 -10.56
CA ASP A 21 -27.13 -42.97 -10.99
C ASP A 21 -28.31 -42.23 -11.64
N CYS A 22 -28.78 -41.16 -11.00
CA CYS A 22 -29.92 -40.37 -11.43
C CYS A 22 -29.41 -39.09 -12.13
N HIS A 23 -29.56 -39.06 -13.46
CA HIS A 23 -29.16 -37.92 -14.28
C HIS A 23 -30.32 -36.95 -14.48
N TYR A 24 -30.05 -35.65 -14.36
CA TYR A 24 -31.01 -34.61 -14.66
C TYR A 24 -30.30 -33.36 -15.18
N THR A 25 -31.06 -32.47 -15.82
CA THR A 25 -30.57 -31.22 -16.37
C THR A 25 -31.35 -30.07 -15.77
N ILE A 26 -30.65 -29.10 -15.19
CA ILE A 26 -31.23 -27.85 -14.70
C ILE A 26 -31.27 -26.88 -15.89
N ALA A 27 -32.46 -26.36 -16.22
CA ALA A 27 -32.62 -25.39 -17.28
C ALA A 27 -32.18 -23.99 -16.82
N SER A 28 -31.73 -23.14 -17.75
CA SER A 28 -31.28 -21.75 -17.49
C SER A 28 -32.29 -20.87 -16.73
N GLN A 29 -33.58 -21.22 -16.81
CA GLN A 29 -34.70 -20.57 -16.12
C GLN A 29 -34.89 -21.02 -14.65
N HIS A 30 -34.07 -21.93 -14.14
CA HIS A 30 -34.13 -22.43 -12.77
C HIS A 30 -32.81 -22.17 -12.04
N THR A 31 -32.92 -21.52 -10.88
CA THR A 31 -31.79 -21.24 -10.00
C THR A 31 -31.69 -22.34 -8.95
N TRP A 32 -30.58 -23.10 -8.99
CA TRP A 32 -30.30 -24.16 -8.02
C TRP A 32 -30.03 -23.57 -6.62
N ALA A 33 -30.50 -24.26 -5.59
CA ALA A 33 -30.12 -23.98 -4.21
C ALA A 33 -29.52 -25.23 -3.52
N SER A 34 -28.61 -25.02 -2.57
CA SER A 34 -27.96 -26.10 -1.80
C SER A 34 -28.88 -26.91 -0.87
N SER A 35 -30.17 -26.54 -0.81
CA SER A 35 -31.24 -27.26 -0.13
C SER A 35 -32.33 -27.78 -1.09
N ASP A 36 -32.09 -27.75 -2.40
CA ASP A 36 -32.83 -28.54 -3.38
C ASP A 36 -32.46 -30.02 -3.26
N TRP A 37 -33.39 -30.92 -3.59
CA TRP A 37 -33.16 -32.37 -3.48
C TRP A 37 -33.96 -33.18 -4.50
N VAL A 38 -33.44 -34.36 -4.82
CA VAL A 38 -34.09 -35.37 -5.64
C VAL A 38 -34.59 -36.47 -4.72
N GLY A 39 -35.91 -36.66 -4.68
CA GLY A 39 -36.55 -37.75 -3.95
C GLY A 39 -36.89 -38.92 -4.87
N LEU A 40 -36.77 -40.14 -4.36
CA LEU A 40 -37.37 -41.33 -4.94
C LEU A 40 -38.75 -41.53 -4.30
N PHE A 41 -39.82 -41.44 -5.08
CA PHE A 41 -41.19 -41.57 -4.59
C PHE A 41 -41.87 -42.83 -5.14
N LYS A 42 -42.70 -43.47 -4.31
CA LYS A 42 -43.62 -44.51 -4.76
C LYS A 42 -44.80 -43.86 -5.48
N VAL A 43 -45.11 -44.30 -6.70
CA VAL A 43 -46.22 -43.75 -7.50
C VAL A 43 -47.54 -43.84 -6.72
N GLY A 44 -48.30 -42.74 -6.70
CA GLY A 44 -49.49 -42.56 -5.87
C GLY A 44 -49.29 -41.75 -4.58
N TRP A 45 -48.10 -41.17 -4.39
CA TRP A 45 -47.82 -40.23 -3.30
C TRP A 45 -48.69 -38.96 -3.33
N SER A 46 -48.92 -38.38 -2.16
CA SER A 46 -49.85 -37.25 -1.94
C SER A 46 -49.17 -36.00 -1.37
N SER A 47 -48.05 -36.18 -0.68
CA SER A 47 -47.22 -35.15 -0.07
C SER A 47 -45.77 -35.32 -0.48
N VAL A 48 -45.04 -34.21 -0.54
CA VAL A 48 -43.57 -34.21 -0.68
C VAL A 48 -42.87 -34.94 0.49
N LYS A 49 -43.57 -35.16 1.61
CA LYS A 49 -43.08 -35.97 2.74
C LYS A 49 -43.18 -37.48 2.52
N ASP A 50 -43.86 -37.94 1.47
CA ASP A 50 -44.09 -39.36 1.18
C ASP A 50 -42.92 -40.00 0.39
N TYR A 51 -41.71 -39.44 0.49
CA TYR A 51 -40.53 -39.98 -0.21
C TYR A 51 -40.08 -41.31 0.40
N HIS A 52 -39.52 -42.20 -0.42
CA HIS A 52 -38.89 -43.43 0.05
C HIS A 52 -37.46 -43.18 0.52
N THR A 53 -36.69 -42.43 -0.27
CA THR A 53 -35.34 -41.96 0.04
C THR A 53 -35.09 -40.66 -0.74
N PHE A 54 -34.07 -39.89 -0.36
CA PHE A 54 -33.70 -38.65 -1.03
C PHE A 54 -32.19 -38.43 -1.04
N VAL A 55 -31.74 -37.59 -1.97
CA VAL A 55 -30.38 -37.07 -2.06
C VAL A 55 -30.43 -35.58 -2.36
N TRP A 56 -29.54 -34.79 -1.77
CA TRP A 56 -29.42 -33.37 -2.10
C TRP A 56 -29.03 -33.21 -3.58
N ALA A 57 -29.63 -32.23 -4.25
CA ALA A 57 -29.33 -31.93 -5.64
C ALA A 57 -27.94 -31.30 -5.70
N LEU A 58 -27.03 -31.87 -6.47
CA LEU A 58 -25.67 -31.37 -6.63
C LEU A 58 -25.47 -30.82 -8.04
N VAL A 59 -24.77 -29.70 -8.14
CA VAL A 59 -24.28 -29.11 -9.40
C VAL A 59 -22.77 -29.26 -9.50
N PRO A 60 -22.20 -29.35 -10.72
CA PRO A 60 -20.75 -29.28 -10.92
C PRO A 60 -20.13 -28.03 -10.29
N PRO A 61 -18.85 -28.09 -9.85
CA PRO A 61 -18.19 -26.97 -9.14
C PRO A 61 -18.00 -25.70 -9.99
N ASN A 62 -18.22 -25.79 -11.31
CA ASN A 62 -18.17 -24.71 -12.28
C ASN A 62 -19.56 -24.24 -12.76
N TYR A 63 -20.61 -24.43 -11.94
CA TYR A 63 -21.96 -23.96 -12.26
C TYR A 63 -22.08 -22.43 -12.15
N GLU A 64 -22.53 -21.80 -13.23
CA GLU A 64 -22.86 -20.38 -13.31
C GLU A 64 -24.39 -20.19 -13.38
N GLU A 65 -24.92 -19.27 -12.59
CA GLU A 65 -26.37 -19.02 -12.52
C GLU A 65 -26.93 -18.57 -13.87
N GLY A 66 -27.96 -19.25 -14.38
CA GLY A 66 -28.54 -19.01 -15.70
C GLY A 66 -27.97 -19.87 -16.84
N THR A 67 -27.05 -20.81 -16.56
CA THR A 67 -26.58 -21.80 -17.55
C THR A 67 -27.37 -23.12 -17.48
N GLU A 68 -27.57 -23.80 -18.62
CA GLU A 68 -28.11 -25.17 -18.64
C GLU A 68 -26.99 -26.14 -18.21
N VAL A 69 -27.21 -26.92 -17.15
CA VAL A 69 -26.18 -27.82 -16.60
C VAL A 69 -26.71 -29.23 -16.41
N ASN A 70 -25.90 -30.22 -16.80
CA ASN A 70 -26.16 -31.63 -16.55
C ASN A 70 -25.60 -32.03 -15.19
N CYS A 71 -26.44 -32.66 -14.38
CA CYS A 71 -26.16 -33.09 -13.02
C CYS A 71 -26.36 -34.61 -12.90
N CYS A 72 -25.69 -35.20 -11.91
CA CYS A 72 -25.86 -36.61 -11.55
C CYS A 72 -25.85 -36.73 -10.03
N VAL A 73 -26.80 -37.48 -9.48
CA VAL A 73 -26.86 -37.82 -8.05
C VAL A 73 -27.04 -39.33 -7.88
N GLN A 74 -26.38 -39.91 -6.87
CA GLN A 74 -26.28 -41.36 -6.72
C GLN A 74 -27.14 -41.85 -5.55
N PHE A 75 -28.10 -42.73 -5.84
CA PHE A 75 -28.85 -43.44 -4.82
C PHE A 75 -28.13 -44.74 -4.45
N GLN A 76 -27.73 -44.87 -3.19
CA GLN A 76 -27.02 -46.04 -2.67
C GLN A 76 -27.98 -47.24 -2.51
N ALA A 77 -27.51 -48.44 -2.87
CA ALA A 77 -28.31 -49.67 -2.90
C ALA A 77 -29.02 -49.99 -1.57
N SER A 78 -28.41 -49.65 -0.43
CA SER A 78 -28.97 -49.86 0.91
C SER A 78 -30.27 -49.08 1.20
N TYR A 79 -30.57 -48.05 0.41
CA TYR A 79 -31.77 -47.21 0.55
C TYR A 79 -32.73 -47.34 -0.63
N LEU A 80 -32.51 -48.30 -1.53
CA LEU A 80 -33.40 -48.57 -2.66
C LEU A 80 -34.53 -49.53 -2.26
N PRO A 81 -35.71 -49.43 -2.89
CA PRO A 81 -36.80 -50.36 -2.69
C PRO A 81 -36.40 -51.81 -2.99
N SER A 82 -36.80 -52.73 -2.11
CA SER A 82 -36.73 -54.16 -2.38
C SER A 82 -37.46 -54.53 -3.69
N PRO A 83 -36.98 -55.56 -4.42
CA PRO A 83 -37.55 -55.92 -5.72
C PRO A 83 -39.04 -56.21 -5.60
N SER A 84 -39.86 -55.44 -6.33
CA SER A 84 -41.31 -55.51 -6.25
C SER A 84 -41.97 -54.91 -7.49
N CYS A 85 -43.24 -55.24 -7.73
CA CYS A 85 -44.04 -54.72 -8.85
C CYS A 85 -44.54 -53.28 -8.64
N HIS A 86 -44.01 -52.53 -7.68
CA HIS A 86 -44.40 -51.15 -7.44
C HIS A 86 -43.63 -50.21 -8.38
N GLU A 87 -44.35 -49.29 -9.00
CA GLU A 87 -43.75 -48.20 -9.76
C GLU A 87 -43.20 -47.11 -8.82
N TYR A 88 -42.02 -46.61 -9.16
CA TYR A 88 -41.35 -45.48 -8.54
C TYR A 88 -41.00 -44.43 -9.60
N GLU A 89 -40.76 -43.21 -9.14
CA GLU A 89 -40.35 -42.07 -9.96
C GLU A 89 -39.40 -41.16 -9.16
N PHE A 90 -38.48 -40.49 -9.86
CA PHE A 90 -37.68 -39.42 -9.29
C PHE A 90 -38.45 -38.11 -9.34
N VAL A 91 -38.32 -37.29 -8.29
CA VAL A 91 -39.01 -36.01 -8.17
C VAL A 91 -38.01 -34.97 -7.69
N TYR A 92 -37.86 -33.88 -8.44
CA TYR A 92 -37.01 -32.75 -8.04
C TYR A 92 -37.83 -31.78 -7.20
N VAL A 93 -37.34 -31.46 -6.01
CA VAL A 93 -37.98 -30.57 -5.05
C VAL A 93 -37.04 -29.42 -4.74
N SER A 94 -37.52 -28.19 -4.93
CA SER A 94 -36.75 -26.99 -4.61
C SER A 94 -36.69 -26.72 -3.10
N ALA A 95 -35.77 -25.85 -2.67
CA ALA A 95 -35.63 -25.34 -1.31
C ALA A 95 -36.93 -24.73 -0.72
N LYS A 96 -37.86 -24.31 -1.58
CA LYS A 96 -39.20 -23.80 -1.19
C LYS A 96 -40.23 -24.91 -0.91
N GLY A 97 -39.86 -26.18 -1.12
CA GLY A 97 -40.78 -27.33 -1.08
C GLY A 97 -41.63 -27.51 -2.35
N GLU A 98 -41.38 -26.72 -3.41
CA GLU A 98 -42.10 -26.84 -4.68
C GLU A 98 -41.52 -27.94 -5.55
N VAL A 99 -42.40 -28.80 -6.07
CA VAL A 99 -42.06 -29.88 -7.03
C VAL A 99 -41.82 -29.27 -8.40
N CYS A 100 -40.58 -29.36 -8.88
CA CYS A 100 -40.14 -28.72 -10.12
C CYS A 100 -40.06 -29.67 -11.32
N SER A 101 -39.99 -30.99 -11.08
CA SER A 101 -39.98 -32.02 -12.13
C SER A 101 -40.31 -33.42 -11.57
N ARG A 102 -40.76 -34.33 -12.44
CA ARG A 102 -41.02 -35.76 -12.17
C ARG A 102 -40.49 -36.59 -13.33
N SER A 103 -39.85 -37.73 -13.06
CA SER A 103 -39.34 -38.62 -14.11
C SER A 103 -40.43 -39.48 -14.76
N SER A 104 -40.05 -40.21 -15.82
CA SER A 104 -40.75 -41.43 -16.20
C SER A 104 -40.74 -42.43 -15.03
N LYS A 105 -41.74 -43.31 -15.01
CA LYS A 105 -41.89 -44.33 -13.98
C LYS A 105 -41.04 -45.57 -14.27
N PHE A 106 -40.58 -46.23 -13.21
CA PHE A 106 -39.74 -47.43 -13.30
C PHE A 106 -39.97 -48.39 -12.12
N THR A 107 -39.40 -49.59 -12.21
CA THR A 107 -39.52 -50.64 -11.19
C THR A 107 -38.14 -51.14 -10.71
N PHE A 108 -38.09 -51.83 -9.58
CA PHE A 108 -36.86 -52.46 -9.08
C PHE A 108 -36.93 -53.97 -9.29
N CYS A 109 -36.09 -54.52 -10.19
CA CYS A 109 -36.16 -55.90 -10.68
C CYS A 109 -34.77 -56.51 -10.93
N ALA A 110 -34.65 -57.84 -10.90
CA ALA A 110 -33.41 -58.57 -11.19
C ALA A 110 -33.34 -59.04 -12.66
N PRO A 111 -32.17 -58.96 -13.34
CA PRO A 111 -31.98 -59.54 -14.67
C PRO A 111 -31.96 -61.08 -14.61
N LYS A 112 -32.38 -61.74 -15.70
CA LYS A 112 -32.38 -63.20 -15.83
C LYS A 112 -31.10 -63.66 -16.56
N PRO A 113 -30.43 -64.75 -16.15
CA PRO A 113 -29.26 -65.28 -16.84
C PRO A 113 -29.57 -65.79 -18.25
N LEU A 114 -28.57 -65.74 -19.13
CA LEU A 114 -28.66 -66.13 -20.54
C LEU A 114 -27.65 -67.26 -20.82
N GLU A 115 -28.13 -68.44 -21.17
CA GLU A 115 -27.33 -69.57 -21.65
C GLU A 115 -27.78 -69.93 -23.06
N ASP A 116 -26.90 -69.82 -24.07
CA ASP A 116 -27.05 -70.56 -25.32
C ASP A 116 -25.69 -70.66 -26.07
N LEU A 117 -25.32 -71.87 -26.48
CA LEU A 117 -24.09 -72.16 -27.24
C LEU A 117 -24.49 -72.74 -28.60
N VAL A 118 -24.36 -71.94 -29.66
CA VAL A 118 -24.74 -72.35 -31.02
C VAL A 118 -23.67 -73.26 -31.63
N THR A 119 -24.02 -74.52 -31.87
CA THR A 119 -23.27 -75.43 -32.76
C THR A 119 -23.74 -75.23 -34.20
N LEU A 120 -22.80 -74.88 -35.10
CA LEU A 120 -23.03 -74.85 -36.54
C LEU A 120 -22.85 -76.26 -37.12
N GLU A 121 -23.86 -76.76 -37.82
CA GLU A 121 -23.75 -77.95 -38.67
C GLU A 121 -23.29 -77.56 -40.08
N GLU A 122 -22.32 -78.30 -40.64
CA GLU A 122 -21.89 -78.14 -42.04
C GLU A 122 -22.73 -79.03 -42.96
N SER A 123 -23.35 -78.43 -43.96
CA SER A 123 -24.22 -79.08 -44.93
C SER A 123 -23.46 -79.83 -46.03
N HIS A 124 -23.95 -81.01 -46.39
CA HIS A 124 -23.41 -81.88 -47.43
C HIS A 124 -23.34 -81.25 -48.84
N GLY A 125 -22.34 -81.66 -49.61
CA GLY A 125 -22.27 -81.54 -51.07
C GLY A 125 -21.34 -82.61 -51.63
N GLU A 126 -21.89 -83.52 -52.44
CA GLU A 126 -21.14 -84.61 -53.09
C GLU A 126 -20.54 -84.15 -54.42
N GLU A 127 -19.33 -84.60 -54.75
CA GLU A 127 -19.01 -84.95 -56.15
C GLU A 127 -17.84 -85.95 -56.21
N GLU A 128 -17.99 -86.97 -57.06
CA GLU A 128 -17.14 -88.15 -57.11
C GLU A 128 -15.95 -87.92 -58.06
N GLY A 129 -14.77 -87.68 -57.49
CA GLY A 129 -13.50 -87.57 -58.22
C GLY A 129 -12.46 -88.51 -57.63
N THR A 130 -11.91 -89.40 -58.45
CA THR A 130 -10.95 -90.45 -58.09
C THR A 130 -9.77 -89.94 -57.25
N ASP A 131 -9.91 -89.96 -55.93
CA ASP A 131 -8.81 -89.66 -55.01
C ASP A 131 -8.47 -90.89 -54.17
N MET A 132 -7.19 -91.23 -54.19
CA MET A 132 -6.65 -92.43 -53.59
C MET A 132 -6.55 -92.18 -52.09
N LEU A 133 -7.60 -92.57 -51.35
CA LEU A 133 -7.81 -92.23 -49.93
C LEU A 133 -6.57 -92.54 -49.07
N LEU A 134 -5.72 -91.53 -48.90
CA LEU A 134 -4.54 -91.60 -48.07
C LEU A 134 -5.03 -91.56 -46.62
N VAL A 135 -5.22 -92.73 -46.03
CA VAL A 135 -5.54 -92.87 -44.60
C VAL A 135 -4.30 -92.52 -43.77
N VAL A 136 -3.95 -91.24 -43.77
CA VAL A 136 -3.16 -90.62 -42.71
C VAL A 136 -3.99 -90.78 -41.43
N PRO A 137 -3.48 -91.43 -40.36
CA PRO A 137 -4.20 -91.54 -39.12
C PRO A 137 -4.71 -90.17 -38.68
N ARG A 138 -6.01 -90.06 -38.34
CA ARG A 138 -6.65 -88.76 -38.00
C ARG A 138 -5.89 -88.01 -36.89
N ALA A 139 -5.20 -88.75 -36.02
CA ALA A 139 -4.28 -88.21 -35.02
C ALA A 139 -3.07 -87.48 -35.62
N GLU A 140 -2.42 -88.03 -36.66
CA GLU A 140 -1.26 -87.43 -37.32
C GLU A 140 -1.64 -86.18 -38.13
N LEU A 141 -2.76 -86.21 -38.85
CA LEU A 141 -3.28 -85.05 -39.60
C LEU A 141 -3.63 -83.88 -38.65
N LEU A 142 -4.30 -84.19 -37.53
CA LEU A 142 -4.55 -83.22 -36.45
C LEU A 142 -3.25 -82.77 -35.77
N GLN A 143 -2.24 -83.64 -35.64
CA GLN A 143 -0.95 -83.29 -35.03
C GLN A 143 -0.14 -82.35 -35.93
N VAL A 144 -0.07 -82.61 -37.24
CA VAL A 144 0.54 -81.72 -38.23
C VAL A 144 -0.16 -80.36 -38.21
N SER A 145 -1.50 -80.34 -38.32
CA SER A 145 -2.29 -79.10 -38.22
C SER A 145 -2.06 -78.35 -36.91
N ARG A 146 -1.99 -79.03 -35.76
CA ARG A 146 -1.67 -78.42 -34.46
C ARG A 146 -0.24 -77.85 -34.43
N THR A 147 0.75 -78.54 -34.98
CA THR A 147 2.13 -78.03 -35.04
C THR A 147 2.26 -76.83 -35.99
N GLN A 148 1.55 -76.83 -37.11
CA GLN A 148 1.54 -75.72 -38.07
C GLN A 148 0.83 -74.49 -37.48
N ASN A 149 -0.34 -74.68 -36.84
CA ASN A 149 -1.02 -73.62 -36.09
C ASN A 149 -0.14 -73.05 -34.95
N ARG A 150 0.61 -73.90 -34.24
CA ARG A 150 1.56 -73.44 -33.21
C ARG A 150 2.73 -72.66 -33.81
N LEU A 151 3.17 -72.99 -35.02
CA LEU A 151 4.26 -72.30 -35.71
C LEU A 151 3.82 -70.94 -36.24
N ILE A 152 2.63 -70.86 -36.84
CA ILE A 152 1.98 -69.61 -37.27
C ILE A 152 1.80 -68.67 -36.08
N ARG A 153 1.20 -69.15 -34.98
CA ARG A 153 1.00 -68.34 -33.75
C ARG A 153 2.30 -67.83 -33.13
N LEU A 154 3.39 -68.61 -33.19
CA LEU A 154 4.68 -68.09 -32.70
C LEU A 154 5.25 -67.01 -33.63
N GLN A 155 5.08 -67.16 -34.95
CA GLN A 155 5.51 -66.15 -35.92
C GLN A 155 4.71 -64.85 -35.74
N GLU A 156 3.40 -64.93 -35.52
CA GLU A 156 2.53 -63.81 -35.15
C GLU A 156 3.04 -63.13 -33.87
N CYS A 157 3.22 -63.85 -32.76
CA CYS A 157 3.73 -63.27 -31.50
C CYS A 157 5.14 -62.67 -31.61
N LEU A 158 5.99 -63.16 -32.52
CA LEU A 158 7.31 -62.56 -32.78
C LEU A 158 7.20 -61.27 -33.59
N GLN A 159 6.26 -61.19 -34.52
CA GLN A 159 5.97 -59.99 -35.30
C GLN A 159 5.30 -58.92 -34.42
N GLU A 160 4.27 -59.27 -33.65
CA GLU A 160 3.62 -58.40 -32.65
C GLU A 160 4.66 -57.79 -31.71
N ARG A 161 5.60 -58.60 -31.21
CA ARG A 161 6.68 -58.11 -30.33
C ARG A 161 7.64 -57.14 -31.03
N ALA A 162 7.92 -57.33 -32.32
CA ALA A 162 8.76 -56.40 -33.08
C ALA A 162 8.04 -55.07 -33.32
N GLU A 163 6.76 -55.11 -33.67
CA GLU A 163 5.91 -53.94 -33.86
C GLU A 163 5.73 -53.15 -32.54
N LEU A 164 5.52 -53.84 -31.42
CA LEU A 164 5.45 -53.22 -30.08
C LEU A 164 6.78 -52.55 -29.67
N LEU A 165 7.93 -53.15 -29.97
CA LEU A 165 9.23 -52.53 -29.71
C LEU A 165 9.43 -51.28 -30.57
N GLN A 166 9.07 -51.33 -31.86
CA GLN A 166 9.14 -50.18 -32.76
C GLN A 166 8.20 -49.05 -32.31
N ALA A 167 6.98 -49.38 -31.89
CA ALA A 167 6.02 -48.42 -31.34
C ALA A 167 6.53 -47.79 -30.04
N HIS A 168 7.09 -48.58 -29.12
CA HIS A 168 7.70 -48.08 -27.88
C HIS A 168 8.91 -47.16 -28.14
N GLU A 169 9.78 -47.49 -29.11
CA GLU A 169 10.86 -46.57 -29.49
C GLU A 169 10.34 -45.30 -30.16
N ALA A 170 9.30 -45.38 -31.00
CA ALA A 170 8.67 -44.21 -31.62
C ALA A 170 8.04 -43.29 -30.56
N ALA A 171 7.31 -43.86 -29.60
CA ALA A 171 6.73 -43.14 -28.46
C ALA A 171 7.82 -42.46 -27.60
N ASN A 172 8.94 -43.14 -27.31
CA ASN A 172 10.05 -42.53 -26.60
C ASN A 172 10.72 -41.39 -27.39
N ARG A 173 10.92 -41.55 -28.70
CA ARG A 173 11.42 -40.47 -29.58
C ARG A 173 10.46 -39.27 -29.59
N GLN A 174 9.16 -39.52 -29.57
CA GLN A 174 8.14 -38.47 -29.52
C GLN A 174 8.14 -37.74 -28.16
N ARG A 175 8.18 -38.49 -27.05
CA ARG A 175 8.27 -37.94 -25.70
C ARG A 175 9.54 -37.10 -25.47
N GLU A 176 10.67 -37.46 -26.07
CA GLU A 176 11.88 -36.63 -26.01
C GLU A 176 11.79 -35.36 -26.86
N LYS A 177 11.09 -35.38 -28.02
CA LYS A 177 10.80 -34.15 -28.78
C LYS A 177 9.91 -33.21 -27.96
N GLU A 178 8.83 -33.71 -27.38
CA GLU A 178 7.91 -32.94 -26.54
C GLU A 178 8.63 -32.33 -25.33
N LYS A 179 9.55 -33.06 -24.68
CA LYS A 179 10.43 -32.51 -23.63
C LYS A 179 11.34 -31.39 -24.14
N MET A 180 11.89 -31.52 -25.36
CA MET A 180 12.74 -30.49 -25.96
C MET A 180 11.94 -29.25 -26.37
N GLU A 181 10.75 -29.44 -26.93
CA GLU A 181 9.81 -28.36 -27.28
C GLU A 181 9.32 -27.63 -26.02
N TYR A 182 8.95 -28.37 -24.97
CA TYR A 182 8.59 -27.80 -23.67
C TYR A 182 9.75 -27.02 -23.03
N ARG A 183 10.99 -27.56 -23.05
CA ARG A 183 12.18 -26.80 -22.60
C ARG A 183 12.39 -25.53 -23.41
N GLY A 184 12.32 -25.60 -24.75
CA GLY A 184 12.47 -24.45 -25.62
C GLY A 184 11.39 -23.38 -25.41
N ALA A 185 10.13 -23.80 -25.21
CA ALA A 185 9.02 -22.93 -24.87
C ALA A 185 9.20 -22.27 -23.50
N ARG A 186 9.66 -23.04 -22.49
CA ARG A 186 9.96 -22.53 -21.15
C ARG A 186 11.07 -21.48 -21.18
N GLU A 187 12.19 -21.77 -21.85
CA GLU A 187 13.28 -20.80 -22.01
C GLU A 187 12.84 -19.54 -22.78
N ALA A 188 11.99 -19.68 -23.80
CA ALA A 188 11.46 -18.55 -24.54
C ALA A 188 10.52 -17.69 -23.69
N TRP A 189 9.73 -18.31 -22.82
CA TRP A 189 8.90 -17.62 -21.83
C TRP A 189 9.78 -16.91 -20.79
N ASP A 190 10.77 -17.60 -20.21
CA ASP A 190 11.71 -17.02 -19.23
C ASP A 190 12.57 -15.89 -19.86
N ARG A 191 12.87 -15.93 -21.17
CA ARG A 191 13.51 -14.81 -21.90
C ARG A 191 12.57 -13.60 -21.98
N ARG A 192 11.34 -13.78 -22.47
CA ARG A 192 10.32 -12.71 -22.54
C ARG A 192 10.00 -12.11 -21.18
N HIS A 193 9.94 -12.94 -20.13
CA HIS A 193 9.73 -12.47 -18.76
C HIS A 193 10.84 -11.52 -18.32
N ARG A 194 12.11 -11.91 -18.49
CA ARG A 194 13.28 -11.06 -18.18
C ARG A 194 13.36 -9.78 -19.02
N GLU A 195 12.93 -9.83 -20.28
CA GLU A 195 12.80 -8.66 -21.15
C GLU A 195 11.76 -7.68 -20.60
N LEU A 196 10.58 -8.17 -20.22
CA LEU A 196 9.52 -7.37 -19.59
C LEU A 196 9.93 -6.82 -18.21
N GLU A 197 10.59 -7.61 -17.36
CA GLU A 197 11.13 -7.17 -16.07
C GLU A 197 12.17 -6.06 -16.25
N SER A 198 13.05 -6.19 -17.25
CA SER A 198 14.06 -5.18 -17.60
C SER A 198 13.41 -3.89 -18.11
N GLU A 199 12.34 -4.01 -18.89
CA GLU A 199 11.58 -2.88 -19.42
C GLU A 199 10.76 -2.17 -18.34
N ILE A 200 10.10 -2.91 -17.44
CA ILE A 200 9.45 -2.36 -16.24
C ILE A 200 10.49 -1.62 -15.40
N SER A 201 11.67 -2.21 -15.18
CA SER A 201 12.78 -1.59 -14.45
C SER A 201 13.36 -0.36 -15.18
N ARG A 202 13.26 -0.26 -16.50
CA ARG A 202 13.61 0.92 -17.30
C ARG A 202 12.58 2.03 -17.10
N LEU A 203 11.29 1.71 -17.31
CA LEU A 203 10.17 2.65 -17.18
C LEU A 203 10.06 3.21 -15.76
N GLN A 204 10.26 2.39 -14.72
CA GLN A 204 10.31 2.85 -13.33
C GLN A 204 11.45 3.84 -13.08
N ARG A 205 12.64 3.62 -13.64
CA ARG A 205 13.76 4.58 -13.55
C ARG A 205 13.47 5.87 -14.31
N GLU A 206 12.81 5.80 -15.45
CA GLU A 206 12.42 6.97 -16.25
C GLU A 206 11.32 7.79 -15.59
N LEU A 207 10.31 7.14 -15.00
CA LEU A 207 9.27 7.77 -14.19
C LEU A 207 9.87 8.45 -12.96
N ASN A 208 10.77 7.77 -12.22
CA ASN A 208 11.47 8.36 -11.07
C ASN A 208 12.38 9.54 -11.47
N ARG A 209 13.03 9.48 -12.64
CA ARG A 209 13.80 10.61 -13.18
C ARG A 209 12.88 11.79 -13.51
N SER A 210 11.76 11.54 -14.17
CA SER A 210 10.76 12.55 -14.51
C SER A 210 10.19 13.20 -13.24
N PHE A 211 9.83 12.41 -12.23
CA PHE A 211 9.32 12.90 -10.95
C PHE A 211 10.33 13.81 -10.23
N ARG A 212 11.61 13.41 -10.17
CA ARG A 212 12.68 14.27 -9.64
C ARG A 212 12.83 15.57 -10.43
N GLN A 213 12.79 15.51 -11.76
CA GLN A 213 12.84 16.71 -12.60
C GLN A 213 11.64 17.64 -12.33
N THR A 214 10.43 17.11 -12.17
CA THR A 214 9.25 17.92 -11.79
C THR A 214 9.43 18.54 -10.40
N GLN A 215 9.92 17.80 -9.42
CA GLN A 215 10.19 18.30 -8.07
C GLN A 215 11.29 19.39 -8.06
N ASP A 216 12.36 19.22 -8.82
CA ASP A 216 13.44 20.22 -8.93
C ASP A 216 12.95 21.49 -9.66
N MET A 217 12.05 21.37 -10.64
CA MET A 217 11.41 22.52 -11.27
C MET A 217 10.39 23.20 -10.36
N GLN A 218 9.65 22.45 -9.53
CA GLN A 218 8.76 23.01 -8.50
C GLN A 218 9.54 23.82 -7.46
N ARG A 219 10.66 23.28 -6.94
CA ARG A 219 11.54 24.01 -6.02
C ARG A 219 12.08 25.29 -6.63
N LYS A 220 12.55 25.26 -7.88
CA LYS A 220 12.97 26.48 -8.58
C LYS A 220 11.83 27.48 -8.76
N GLN A 221 10.63 27.01 -9.01
CA GLN A 221 9.44 27.86 -9.12
C GLN A 221 9.02 28.46 -7.76
N GLU A 222 9.20 27.73 -6.66
CA GLU A 222 9.06 28.23 -5.28
C GLU A 222 10.14 29.28 -4.97
N GLU A 223 11.42 28.99 -5.25
CA GLU A 223 12.54 29.94 -5.13
C GLU A 223 12.35 31.22 -5.97
N GLU A 224 11.83 31.09 -7.20
CA GLU A 224 11.47 32.22 -8.06
C GLU A 224 10.26 33.02 -7.51
N GLN A 225 9.28 32.35 -6.90
CA GLN A 225 8.14 33.01 -6.25
C GLN A 225 8.57 33.80 -5.01
N ASP A 226 9.39 33.21 -4.14
CA ASP A 226 9.97 33.87 -2.97
C ASP A 226 10.79 35.11 -3.41
N LEU A 227 11.60 34.98 -4.47
CA LEU A 227 12.36 36.10 -5.02
C LEU A 227 11.45 37.21 -5.59
N VAL A 228 10.36 36.83 -6.28
CA VAL A 228 9.36 37.79 -6.79
C VAL A 228 8.64 38.50 -5.65
N GLU A 229 8.31 37.80 -4.56
CA GLU A 229 7.70 38.43 -3.38
C GLU A 229 8.67 39.39 -2.70
N LEU A 230 9.93 38.99 -2.47
CA LEU A 230 10.98 39.86 -1.92
C LEU A 230 11.19 41.13 -2.77
N LEU A 231 11.25 41.00 -4.10
CA LEU A 231 11.35 42.13 -5.01
C LEU A 231 10.09 43.02 -5.01
N ALA A 232 8.91 42.45 -4.79
CA ALA A 232 7.67 43.21 -4.63
C ALA A 232 7.65 44.00 -3.30
N GLN A 233 8.13 43.41 -2.21
CA GLN A 233 8.29 44.06 -0.91
C GLN A 233 9.33 45.20 -0.98
N GLU A 234 10.52 44.94 -1.57
CA GLU A 234 11.54 45.97 -1.80
C GLU A 234 10.97 47.13 -2.64
N LYS A 235 10.26 46.81 -3.73
CA LYS A 235 9.58 47.82 -4.56
C LYS A 235 8.56 48.64 -3.78
N SER A 236 7.80 48.06 -2.84
CA SER A 236 6.87 48.83 -2.00
C SER A 236 7.61 49.81 -1.11
N THR A 237 8.64 49.35 -0.39
CA THR A 237 9.42 50.21 0.51
C THR A 237 10.14 51.34 -0.24
N LEU A 238 10.63 51.10 -1.46
CA LEU A 238 11.20 52.12 -2.33
C LEU A 238 10.14 53.12 -2.85
N LEU A 239 8.91 52.68 -3.13
CA LEU A 239 7.81 53.57 -3.51
C LEU A 239 7.36 54.46 -2.34
N GLU A 240 7.28 53.90 -1.14
CA GLU A 240 6.97 54.62 0.10
C GLU A 240 8.05 55.68 0.40
N ALA A 241 9.33 55.30 0.43
CA ALA A 241 10.45 56.22 0.64
C ALA A 241 10.55 57.32 -0.46
N ASN A 242 10.15 57.01 -1.69
CA ASN A 242 10.07 57.99 -2.77
C ASN A 242 8.91 58.98 -2.55
N GLU A 243 7.72 58.52 -2.16
CA GLU A 243 6.61 59.44 -1.86
C GLU A 243 6.89 60.30 -0.61
N GLU A 244 7.51 59.74 0.44
CA GLU A 244 8.05 60.52 1.56
C GLU A 244 9.03 61.60 1.08
N SER A 245 9.96 61.24 0.21
CA SER A 245 10.91 62.19 -0.39
C SER A 245 10.21 63.27 -1.22
N ARG A 246 9.14 62.93 -1.97
CA ARG A 246 8.32 63.88 -2.74
C ARG A 246 7.47 64.77 -1.85
N VAL A 247 6.96 64.29 -0.72
CA VAL A 247 6.30 65.12 0.31
C VAL A 247 7.32 66.12 0.85
N ARG A 248 8.49 65.65 1.29
CA ARG A 248 9.55 66.50 1.84
C ARG A 248 10.07 67.53 0.84
N ILE A 249 10.16 67.20 -0.46
CA ILE A 249 10.48 68.18 -1.51
C ILE A 249 9.39 69.24 -1.61
N ARG A 250 8.10 68.87 -1.64
CA ARG A 250 6.98 69.84 -1.68
C ARG A 250 6.95 70.76 -0.46
N GLU A 251 7.25 70.24 0.72
CA GLU A 251 7.39 71.04 1.96
C GLU A 251 8.53 72.05 1.84
N LEU A 252 9.72 71.62 1.40
CA LEU A 252 10.87 72.51 1.18
C LEU A 252 10.60 73.54 0.06
N GLU A 253 9.87 73.18 -0.99
CA GLU A 253 9.41 74.10 -2.03
C GLU A 253 8.40 75.13 -1.48
N GLU A 254 7.61 74.78 -0.47
CA GLU A 254 6.73 75.72 0.24
C GLU A 254 7.52 76.65 1.16
N ASP A 255 8.44 76.12 1.95
CA ASP A 255 9.34 76.91 2.79
C ASP A 255 10.15 77.91 1.96
N VAL A 256 10.72 77.48 0.82
CA VAL A 256 11.40 78.39 -0.11
C VAL A 256 10.44 79.44 -0.66
N ARG A 257 9.22 79.08 -1.10
CA ARG A 257 8.21 80.06 -1.54
C ARG A 257 7.87 81.09 -0.45
N THR A 258 7.66 80.66 0.80
CA THR A 258 7.33 81.59 1.90
C THR A 258 8.52 82.45 2.30
N LEU A 259 9.75 81.93 2.27
CA LEU A 259 10.97 82.71 2.51
C LEU A 259 11.24 83.73 1.40
N THR A 260 11.02 83.36 0.14
CA THR A 260 11.08 84.29 -0.99
C THR A 260 10.03 85.39 -0.84
N GLN A 261 8.77 85.05 -0.53
CA GLN A 261 7.72 86.05 -0.28
C GLN A 261 8.09 87.00 0.87
N ARG A 262 8.55 86.48 2.02
CA ARG A 262 9.02 87.29 3.16
C ARG A 262 10.21 88.19 2.81
N THR A 263 11.05 87.78 1.86
CA THR A 263 12.19 88.58 1.38
C THR A 263 11.69 89.72 0.50
N VAL A 264 10.77 89.45 -0.42
CA VAL A 264 10.08 90.47 -1.23
C VAL A 264 9.30 91.45 -0.34
N ASP A 265 8.54 90.96 0.64
CA ASP A 265 7.79 91.80 1.58
C ASP A 265 8.72 92.76 2.33
N ARG A 266 9.84 92.25 2.86
CA ARG A 266 10.90 93.05 3.49
C ARG A 266 11.52 94.05 2.52
N GLU A 267 11.80 93.66 1.28
CA GLU A 267 12.35 94.57 0.27
C GLU A 267 11.37 95.70 -0.06
N THR A 268 10.08 95.40 -0.26
CA THR A 268 9.05 96.43 -0.46
C THR A 268 8.86 97.32 0.77
N GLU A 269 8.99 96.79 1.99
CA GLU A 269 8.98 97.59 3.21
C GLU A 269 10.21 98.49 3.33
N MET A 270 11.40 97.98 2.99
CA MET A 270 12.63 98.76 2.92
C MET A 270 12.53 99.89 1.88
N GLU A 271 11.93 99.66 0.71
CA GLU A 271 11.65 100.74 -0.25
C GLU A 271 10.62 101.75 0.28
N ARG A 272 9.53 101.30 0.92
CA ARG A 272 8.60 102.23 1.61
C ARG A 272 9.31 103.06 2.68
N MET A 273 10.27 102.47 3.41
CA MET A 273 11.07 103.17 4.41
C MET A 273 12.10 104.12 3.80
N LYS A 274 12.77 103.75 2.70
CA LYS A 274 13.64 104.66 1.92
C LYS A 274 12.84 105.86 1.39
N GLU A 275 11.64 105.65 0.88
CA GLU A 275 10.76 106.72 0.42
C GLU A 275 10.29 107.64 1.57
N ARG A 276 9.94 107.08 2.74
CA ARG A 276 9.68 107.88 3.94
C ARG A 276 10.91 108.68 4.38
N ALA A 277 12.10 108.08 4.36
CA ALA A 277 13.36 108.72 4.72
C ALA A 277 13.74 109.85 3.73
N LYS A 278 13.51 109.67 2.42
CA LYS A 278 13.65 110.74 1.41
C LYS A 278 12.73 111.91 1.70
N ARG A 279 11.45 111.65 2.01
CA ARG A 279 10.47 112.72 2.36
C ARG A 279 10.85 113.45 3.64
N ALA A 280 11.19 112.72 4.71
CA ALA A 280 11.65 113.32 5.95
C ALA A 280 12.98 114.10 5.78
N GLY A 281 13.87 113.62 4.91
CA GLY A 281 15.09 114.32 4.53
C GLY A 281 14.84 115.60 3.72
N ALA A 282 13.80 115.63 2.89
CA ALA A 282 13.36 116.84 2.20
C ALA A 282 12.75 117.85 3.19
N GLN A 283 11.83 117.40 4.06
CA GLN A 283 11.23 118.23 5.12
C GLN A 283 12.28 118.82 6.05
N ARG A 284 13.30 118.05 6.47
CA ARG A 284 14.40 118.60 7.28
C ARG A 284 15.20 119.70 6.59
N LYS A 285 15.39 119.63 5.26
CA LYS A 285 16.05 120.69 4.50
C LYS A 285 15.18 121.94 4.37
N GLU A 286 13.88 121.76 4.24
CA GLU A 286 12.89 122.83 4.31
C GLU A 286 12.91 123.51 5.69
N GLU A 287 12.74 122.76 6.78
CA GLU A 287 12.86 123.24 8.16
C GLU A 287 14.21 123.92 8.46
N GLU A 288 15.32 123.41 7.92
CA GLU A 288 16.65 123.98 8.05
C GLU A 288 16.77 125.31 7.28
N SER A 289 16.20 125.40 6.07
CA SER A 289 16.11 126.64 5.32
C SER A 289 15.22 127.69 6.01
N GLU A 290 14.10 127.26 6.62
CA GLU A 290 13.22 128.12 7.40
C GLU A 290 13.89 128.61 8.68
N ARG A 291 14.61 127.73 9.39
CA ARG A 291 15.43 128.11 10.56
C ARG A 291 16.52 129.09 10.20
N SER A 292 17.21 128.90 9.08
CA SER A 292 18.20 129.86 8.57
C SER A 292 17.56 131.23 8.27
N ALA A 293 16.39 131.25 7.62
CA ALA A 293 15.63 132.48 7.38
C ALA A 293 15.12 133.14 8.66
N LEU A 294 14.68 132.37 9.66
CA LEU A 294 14.27 132.87 10.98
C LEU A 294 15.46 133.37 11.80
N GLN A 295 16.63 132.73 11.70
CA GLN A 295 17.85 133.16 12.36
C GLN A 295 18.37 134.48 11.77
N SER A 296 18.32 134.65 10.44
CA SER A 296 18.62 135.92 9.79
C SER A 296 17.65 137.05 10.23
N LYS A 297 16.35 136.74 10.38
CA LYS A 297 15.37 137.68 10.97
C LYS A 297 15.64 138.00 12.44
N LEU A 298 16.11 137.01 13.22
CA LEU A 298 16.50 137.23 14.61
C LEU A 298 17.71 138.17 14.67
N GLU A 299 18.76 137.92 13.90
CA GLU A 299 19.95 138.78 13.81
C GLU A 299 19.58 140.23 13.39
N GLN A 300 18.61 140.39 12.49
CA GLN A 300 18.06 141.69 12.10
C GLN A 300 17.35 142.39 13.28
N THR A 301 16.44 141.70 13.98
CA THR A 301 15.75 142.28 15.15
C THR A 301 16.68 142.55 16.32
N GLU A 302 17.75 141.76 16.51
CA GLU A 302 18.79 142.06 17.48
C GLU A 302 19.63 143.29 17.11
N ALA A 303 19.87 143.55 15.81
CA ALA A 303 20.54 144.77 15.36
C ALA A 303 19.70 146.02 15.67
N GLU A 304 18.38 145.95 15.46
CA GLU A 304 17.42 146.99 15.86
C GLU A 304 17.41 147.19 17.39
N LEU A 305 17.40 146.10 18.17
CA LEU A 305 17.52 146.12 19.64
C LEU A 305 18.83 146.75 20.13
N ARG A 306 19.96 146.50 19.45
CA ARG A 306 21.25 147.15 19.74
C ARG A 306 21.23 148.65 19.46
N SER A 307 20.46 149.10 18.45
CA SER A 307 20.21 150.53 18.22
C SER A 307 19.40 151.14 19.36
N LEU A 308 18.28 150.52 19.73
CA LEU A 308 17.38 151.00 20.79
C LEU A 308 18.05 151.00 22.18
N SER A 309 18.89 150.00 22.47
CA SER A 309 19.68 149.94 23.71
C SER A 309 20.66 151.12 23.84
N LYS A 310 21.13 151.67 22.71
CA LYS A 310 21.98 152.86 22.66
C LYS A 310 21.21 154.13 23.09
N GLU A 311 19.91 154.20 22.81
CA GLU A 311 19.02 155.27 23.26
C GLU A 311 18.68 155.14 24.75
N PHE A 312 18.40 153.92 25.23
CA PHE A 312 18.17 153.65 26.66
C PHE A 312 19.36 154.03 27.56
N GLN A 313 20.60 153.91 27.07
CA GLN A 313 21.79 154.35 27.82
C GLN A 313 21.81 155.87 28.09
N GLY A 314 21.13 156.68 27.27
CA GLY A 314 20.95 158.12 27.52
C GLY A 314 19.98 158.41 28.69
N LEU A 315 18.92 157.61 28.82
CA LEU A 315 17.93 157.75 29.89
C LEU A 315 18.43 157.21 31.24
N ARG A 316 19.36 156.24 31.21
CA ARG A 316 19.90 155.55 32.40
C ARG A 316 20.66 156.48 33.36
N ASN A 317 21.18 157.61 32.88
CA ASN A 317 21.86 158.62 33.71
C ASN A 317 20.93 159.40 34.64
N SER A 318 19.60 159.29 34.48
CA SER A 318 18.59 159.98 35.30
C SER A 318 18.02 159.10 36.44
N LEU A 319 18.15 157.77 36.34
CA LEU A 319 17.50 156.83 37.27
C LEU A 319 18.30 156.56 38.56
N ALA A 320 19.60 156.90 38.58
CA ALA A 320 20.51 156.63 39.70
C ALA A 320 20.18 157.37 41.03
N GLN A 321 19.09 158.12 41.08
CA GLN A 321 18.70 158.97 42.22
C GLN A 321 17.55 158.42 43.10
N ARG A 322 17.02 157.20 42.85
CA ARG A 322 15.82 156.69 43.59
C ARG A 322 15.91 155.31 44.27
N ASP A 323 16.92 154.48 44.01
CA ASP A 323 16.88 153.04 44.40
C ASP A 323 17.22 152.69 45.86
N THR A 324 17.38 153.69 46.75
CA THR A 324 17.81 153.46 48.15
C THR A 324 16.74 152.90 49.10
N SER A 325 15.56 152.47 48.61
CA SER A 325 14.38 152.21 49.46
C SER A 325 13.71 150.82 49.33
N VAL A 326 14.13 149.95 48.40
CA VAL A 326 13.35 148.74 48.01
C VAL A 326 13.70 147.46 48.80
N LEU A 327 14.82 147.43 49.54
CA LEU A 327 15.38 146.19 50.12
C LEU A 327 14.63 145.56 51.32
N GLN A 328 13.52 146.13 51.80
CA GLN A 328 12.89 145.69 53.07
C GLN A 328 11.75 144.65 52.94
N LEU A 329 11.39 144.19 51.73
CA LEU A 329 10.17 143.38 51.50
C LEU A 329 10.38 141.87 51.22
N GLN A 330 11.60 141.33 51.29
CA GLN A 330 11.88 139.94 50.87
C GLN A 330 11.66 138.82 51.91
N SER A 331 11.32 139.13 53.17
CA SER A 331 11.35 138.16 54.27
C SER A 331 10.15 137.19 54.37
N THR A 332 9.10 137.36 53.56
CA THR A 332 7.80 136.66 53.73
C THR A 332 7.64 135.37 52.93
N ILE A 333 8.56 135.05 52.02
CA ILE A 333 8.42 133.95 51.04
C ILE A 333 8.62 132.55 51.66
N THR A 334 9.32 132.45 52.80
CA THR A 334 9.78 131.17 53.40
C THR A 334 8.68 130.27 53.98
N THR A 335 7.47 130.78 54.22
CA THR A 335 6.47 130.07 55.06
C THR A 335 5.60 129.06 54.29
N LEU A 336 5.59 129.06 52.95
CA LEU A 336 4.68 128.21 52.16
C LEU A 336 5.24 126.81 51.81
N THR A 337 6.54 126.58 51.94
CA THR A 337 7.22 125.35 51.48
C THR A 337 6.87 124.09 52.28
N GLN A 338 6.40 124.23 53.53
CA GLN A 338 6.26 123.10 54.46
C GLN A 338 5.01 122.22 54.27
N LYS A 339 4.03 122.60 53.43
CA LYS A 339 2.78 121.81 53.25
C LYS A 339 2.83 120.76 52.13
N LEU A 340 3.86 120.75 51.29
CA LEU A 340 3.96 119.86 50.12
C LEU A 340 4.42 118.42 50.48
N THR A 341 5.15 118.24 51.58
CA THR A 341 5.84 116.98 51.92
C THR A 341 4.96 115.92 52.60
N ALA A 342 3.74 116.26 53.00
CA ALA A 342 2.83 115.34 53.70
C ALA A 342 2.06 114.40 52.75
N ALA A 343 1.80 114.82 51.51
CA ALA A 343 1.00 114.04 50.54
C ALA A 343 1.75 112.79 50.01
N HIS A 344 3.05 112.93 49.72
CA HIS A 344 3.86 111.87 49.13
C HIS A 344 4.07 110.62 50.01
N ARG A 345 3.79 110.68 51.33
CA ARG A 345 4.01 109.52 52.23
C ARG A 345 2.94 108.43 52.10
N LYS A 346 1.67 108.77 51.83
CA LYS A 346 0.59 107.77 51.74
C LYS A 346 0.55 106.99 50.43
N GLU A 347 1.12 107.55 49.36
CA GLU A 347 1.20 106.91 48.05
C GLU A 347 2.15 105.68 48.08
N ALA A 348 3.26 105.78 48.83
CA ALA A 348 4.22 104.69 48.99
C ALA A 348 3.68 103.45 49.73
N GLU A 349 2.79 103.64 50.71
CA GLU A 349 2.17 102.55 51.48
C GLU A 349 1.18 101.72 50.63
N HIS A 350 0.42 102.38 49.75
CA HIS A 350 -0.43 101.70 48.78
C HIS A 350 0.39 100.95 47.70
N GLU A 351 1.53 101.50 47.29
CA GLU A 351 2.41 100.80 46.34
C GLU A 351 3.04 99.52 46.95
N ALA A 352 3.36 99.54 48.25
CA ALA A 352 3.92 98.40 48.98
C ALA A 352 2.91 97.24 49.10
N THR A 353 1.68 97.51 49.55
CA THR A 353 0.63 96.49 49.69
C THR A 353 0.24 95.86 48.34
N LEU A 354 0.26 96.64 47.25
CA LEU A 354 0.10 96.10 45.89
C LEU A 354 1.27 95.22 45.44
N LYS A 355 2.49 95.41 45.94
CA LYS A 355 3.65 94.53 45.65
C LYS A 355 3.52 93.20 46.40
N GLU A 356 3.08 93.22 47.66
CA GLU A 356 2.80 92.01 48.44
C GLU A 356 1.67 91.17 47.84
N MET A 357 0.55 91.78 47.44
CA MET A 357 -0.54 91.06 46.78
C MET A 357 -0.10 90.40 45.45
N ARG A 358 0.83 91.03 44.72
CA ARG A 358 1.46 90.43 43.52
C ARG A 358 2.32 89.22 43.88
N SER A 359 3.20 89.33 44.89
CA SER A 359 4.07 88.22 45.29
C SER A 359 3.28 87.02 45.85
N LEU A 360 2.23 87.27 46.65
CA LEU A 360 1.34 86.22 47.14
C LEU A 360 0.65 85.48 45.98
N ARG A 361 0.20 86.22 44.95
CA ARG A 361 -0.44 85.64 43.77
C ARG A 361 0.54 84.88 42.89
N GLU A 362 1.79 85.33 42.76
CA GLU A 362 2.84 84.55 42.11
C GLU A 362 3.14 83.24 42.85
N ARG A 363 3.23 83.25 44.19
CA ARG A 363 3.40 82.03 44.99
C ARG A 363 2.22 81.05 44.87
N LEU A 364 0.99 81.57 44.78
CA LEU A 364 -0.18 80.74 44.50
C LEU A 364 -0.07 80.12 43.09
N ASN A 365 0.19 80.95 42.07
CA ASN A 365 0.34 80.49 40.69
C ASN A 365 1.50 79.48 40.52
N THR A 366 2.60 79.58 41.28
CA THR A 366 3.67 78.55 41.26
C THR A 366 3.24 77.27 41.98
N SER A 367 2.54 77.37 43.11
CA SER A 367 1.97 76.22 43.82
C SER A 367 0.89 75.48 42.99
N GLU A 368 0.07 76.21 42.23
CA GLU A 368 -0.92 75.63 41.32
C GLU A 368 -0.23 74.85 40.20
N ARG A 369 0.77 75.44 39.54
CA ARG A 369 1.56 74.77 38.49
C ARG A 369 2.30 73.53 39.00
N THR A 370 2.81 73.53 40.25
CA THR A 370 3.42 72.31 40.81
C THR A 370 2.38 71.24 41.13
N SER A 371 1.19 71.63 41.59
CA SER A 371 0.04 70.71 41.78
C SER A 371 -0.44 70.11 40.46
N GLU A 372 -0.56 70.91 39.40
CA GLU A 372 -0.88 70.47 38.04
C GLU A 372 0.20 69.55 37.47
N GLY A 373 1.48 69.87 37.66
CA GLY A 373 2.60 69.00 37.30
C GLY A 373 2.53 67.64 38.00
N LEU A 374 2.23 67.61 39.30
CA LEU A 374 2.05 66.37 40.05
C LEU A 374 0.82 65.58 39.57
N LYS A 375 -0.31 66.23 39.25
CA LYS A 375 -1.49 65.57 38.66
C LYS A 375 -1.18 64.98 37.28
N SER A 376 -0.46 65.71 36.44
CA SER A 376 0.00 65.24 35.12
C SER A 376 0.92 64.02 35.25
N ASN A 377 1.88 64.07 36.16
CA ASN A 377 2.76 62.93 36.48
C ASN A 377 1.98 61.73 37.00
N LEU A 378 1.00 61.93 37.89
CA LEU A 378 0.16 60.85 38.42
C LEU A 378 -0.68 60.20 37.30
N SER A 379 -1.28 61.02 36.43
CA SER A 379 -2.01 60.55 35.24
C SER A 379 -1.10 59.75 34.30
N SER A 380 0.10 60.26 34.01
CA SER A 380 1.11 59.56 33.21
C SER A 380 1.44 58.19 33.81
N MET A 381 1.73 58.12 35.11
CA MET A 381 2.01 56.88 35.84
C MET A 381 0.83 55.89 35.82
N VAL A 382 -0.42 56.36 35.91
CA VAL A 382 -1.61 55.51 35.75
C VAL A 382 -1.68 54.94 34.32
N THR A 383 -1.53 55.77 33.28
CA THR A 383 -1.53 55.26 31.90
C THR A 383 -0.36 54.31 31.63
N GLN A 384 0.80 54.50 32.28
CA GLN A 384 1.93 53.58 32.18
C GLN A 384 1.61 52.23 32.84
N ARG A 385 1.02 52.24 34.05
CA ARG A 385 0.54 51.03 34.73
C ARG A 385 -0.48 50.29 33.87
N ASP A 386 -1.43 51.00 33.27
CA ASP A 386 -2.50 50.37 32.50
C ASP A 386 -1.97 49.73 31.20
N ARG A 387 -0.99 50.38 30.56
CA ARG A 387 -0.21 49.77 29.45
C ARG A 387 0.50 48.50 29.91
N THR A 388 1.33 48.54 30.97
CA THR A 388 2.06 47.36 31.45
C THR A 388 1.13 46.24 31.94
N GLN A 389 -0.05 46.56 32.47
CA GLN A 389 -1.06 45.58 32.82
C GLN A 389 -1.70 44.93 31.58
N SER A 390 -1.93 45.69 30.51
CA SER A 390 -2.42 45.14 29.23
C SER A 390 -1.38 44.27 28.53
N GLU A 391 -0.11 44.70 28.53
CA GLU A 391 1.05 43.92 28.03
C GLU A 391 1.21 42.61 28.81
N LEU A 392 1.11 42.66 30.14
CA LEU A 392 1.16 41.47 31.00
C LEU A 392 -0.03 40.52 30.75
N HIS A 393 -1.23 41.05 30.49
CA HIS A 393 -2.38 40.23 30.13
C HIS A 393 -2.20 39.57 28.75
N GLN A 394 -1.70 40.31 27.76
CA GLN A 394 -1.39 39.81 26.43
C GLN A 394 -0.31 38.72 26.49
N ALA A 395 0.77 38.94 27.24
CA ALA A 395 1.82 37.95 27.45
C ALA A 395 1.30 36.68 28.14
N ARG A 396 0.34 36.80 29.07
CA ARG A 396 -0.34 35.64 29.69
C ARG A 396 -1.20 34.87 28.69
N LEU A 397 -1.93 35.55 27.80
CA LEU A 397 -2.69 34.89 26.73
C LEU A 397 -1.76 34.16 25.75
N GLN A 398 -0.67 34.81 25.33
CA GLN A 398 0.34 34.20 24.45
C GLN A 398 0.99 32.97 25.11
N ALA A 399 1.35 33.07 26.40
CA ALA A 399 1.90 31.94 27.15
C ALA A 399 0.89 30.77 27.26
N ALA A 400 -0.40 31.06 27.50
CA ALA A 400 -1.44 30.03 27.51
C ALA A 400 -1.64 29.38 26.13
N GLN A 401 -1.64 30.16 25.06
CA GLN A 401 -1.75 29.67 23.68
C GLN A 401 -0.55 28.77 23.30
N LEU A 402 0.68 29.18 23.62
CA LEU A 402 1.88 28.37 23.41
C LEU A 402 1.87 27.09 24.27
N THR A 403 1.32 27.16 25.49
CA THR A 403 1.16 25.98 26.37
C THR A 403 0.17 24.98 25.77
N LEU A 404 -0.94 25.45 25.17
CA LEU A 404 -1.90 24.60 24.47
C LEU A 404 -1.26 23.95 23.23
N GLN A 405 -0.59 24.73 22.39
CA GLN A 405 0.14 24.21 21.22
C GLN A 405 1.21 23.17 21.60
N LEU A 406 1.92 23.37 22.71
CA LEU A 406 2.87 22.41 23.25
C LEU A 406 2.17 21.13 23.74
N ALA A 407 0.99 21.24 24.35
CA ALA A 407 0.19 20.09 24.77
C ALA A 407 -0.32 19.29 23.57
N ASP A 408 -0.83 19.96 22.53
CA ASP A 408 -1.31 19.34 21.29
C ASP A 408 -0.17 18.61 20.55
N ALA A 409 0.99 19.25 20.38
CA ALA A 409 2.18 18.61 19.81
C ALA A 409 2.64 17.42 20.66
N SER A 410 2.58 17.54 21.99
CA SER A 410 2.92 16.47 22.94
C SER A 410 1.93 15.32 22.93
N LEU A 411 0.67 15.56 22.57
CA LEU A 411 -0.36 14.54 22.35
C LEU A 411 -0.14 13.83 21.01
N ALA A 412 0.01 14.58 19.93
CA ALA A 412 0.31 14.04 18.59
C ALA A 412 1.56 13.13 18.59
N LEU A 413 2.62 13.52 19.32
CA LEU A 413 3.81 12.69 19.51
C LEU A 413 3.55 11.41 20.33
N ARG A 414 2.62 11.42 21.30
CA ARG A 414 2.20 10.22 22.03
C ARG A 414 1.36 9.30 21.15
N GLU A 415 0.40 9.85 20.42
CA GLU A 415 -0.41 9.10 19.45
C GLU A 415 0.44 8.46 18.35
N GLY A 416 1.39 9.20 17.77
CA GLY A 416 2.32 8.67 16.79
C GLY A 416 3.15 7.49 17.32
N ARG A 417 3.65 7.59 18.56
CA ARG A 417 4.35 6.48 19.23
C ARG A 417 3.42 5.29 19.52
N ALA A 418 2.16 5.53 19.88
CA ALA A 418 1.18 4.48 20.12
C ALA A 418 0.82 3.73 18.81
N ARG A 419 0.54 4.47 17.73
CA ARG A 419 0.29 3.92 16.38
C ARG A 419 1.47 3.07 15.91
N TRP A 420 2.71 3.59 16.02
CA TRP A 420 3.91 2.84 15.68
C TRP A 420 4.11 1.58 16.53
N ALA A 421 3.83 1.64 17.83
CA ALA A 421 3.91 0.46 18.71
C ALA A 421 2.89 -0.62 18.31
N GLN A 422 1.67 -0.23 17.95
CA GLN A 422 0.61 -1.11 17.46
C GLN A 422 0.96 -1.72 16.10
N GLU A 423 1.43 -0.90 15.16
CA GLU A 423 1.87 -1.34 13.82
C GLU A 423 3.03 -2.36 13.93
N ARG A 424 4.04 -2.06 14.76
CA ARG A 424 5.14 -2.98 15.05
C ARG A 424 4.64 -4.31 15.63
N GLN A 425 3.68 -4.29 16.56
CA GLN A 425 3.11 -5.51 17.11
C GLN A 425 2.31 -6.30 16.06
N SER A 426 1.58 -5.62 15.18
CA SER A 426 0.86 -6.23 14.05
C SER A 426 1.84 -6.92 13.08
N LEU A 427 2.94 -6.25 12.74
CA LEU A 427 4.01 -6.81 11.90
C LEU A 427 4.70 -8.02 12.56
N GLN A 428 4.94 -7.97 13.87
CA GLN A 428 5.47 -9.13 14.63
C GLN A 428 4.51 -10.32 14.56
N LEU A 429 3.23 -10.12 14.85
CA LEU A 429 2.20 -11.17 14.77
C LEU A 429 2.01 -11.72 13.34
N SER A 430 2.24 -10.91 12.30
CA SER A 430 2.25 -11.38 10.91
C SER A 430 3.47 -12.25 10.63
N ALA A 431 4.67 -11.78 11.02
CA ALA A 431 5.92 -12.52 10.84
C ALA A 431 5.94 -13.84 11.61
N GLU A 432 5.34 -13.90 12.79
CA GLU A 432 5.13 -15.13 13.57
C GLU A 432 4.23 -16.12 12.81
N LYS A 433 3.08 -15.68 12.28
CA LYS A 433 2.20 -16.52 11.46
C LYS A 433 2.85 -16.99 10.17
N ASP A 434 3.63 -16.15 9.52
CA ASP A 434 4.37 -16.52 8.31
C ASP A 434 5.50 -17.51 8.63
N HIS A 435 6.12 -17.41 9.81
CA HIS A 435 7.05 -18.42 10.32
C HIS A 435 6.35 -19.76 10.61
N GLU A 436 5.17 -19.75 11.25
CA GLU A 436 4.35 -20.96 11.47
C GLU A 436 3.94 -21.64 10.15
N ARG A 437 3.55 -20.85 9.13
CA ARG A 437 3.25 -21.34 7.78
C ARG A 437 4.47 -21.98 7.13
N LEU A 438 5.63 -21.32 7.19
CA LEU A 438 6.89 -21.86 6.66
C LEU A 438 7.33 -23.13 7.39
N GLN A 439 7.14 -23.23 8.71
CA GLN A 439 7.39 -24.47 9.46
C GLN A 439 6.46 -25.60 8.99
N THR A 440 5.18 -25.31 8.77
CA THR A 440 4.18 -26.28 8.28
C THR A 440 4.57 -26.81 6.90
N LEU A 441 4.84 -25.91 5.95
CA LEU A 441 5.29 -26.26 4.59
C LEU A 441 6.62 -27.03 4.61
N ASN A 442 7.56 -26.67 5.48
CA ASN A 442 8.83 -27.38 5.62
C ASN A 442 8.62 -28.81 6.17
N ALA A 443 7.69 -29.01 7.10
CA ALA A 443 7.32 -30.34 7.59
C ALA A 443 6.58 -31.18 6.52
N GLU A 444 5.79 -30.56 5.65
CA GLU A 444 5.17 -31.22 4.50
C GLU A 444 6.23 -31.63 3.45
N ILE A 445 7.17 -30.75 3.13
CA ILE A 445 8.31 -31.06 2.25
C ILE A 445 9.13 -32.22 2.81
N GLN A 446 9.48 -32.20 4.09
CA GLN A 446 10.22 -33.29 4.74
C GLN A 446 9.50 -34.63 4.63
N LYS A 447 8.18 -34.68 4.85
CA LYS A 447 7.39 -35.91 4.64
C LYS A 447 7.41 -36.39 3.20
N MET A 448 7.29 -35.48 2.22
CA MET A 448 7.39 -35.85 0.80
C MET A 448 8.79 -36.35 0.43
N GLU A 449 9.84 -35.79 1.04
CA GLU A 449 11.21 -36.27 0.85
C GLU A 449 11.43 -37.65 1.48
N GLU A 450 10.82 -37.94 2.64
CA GLU A 450 10.81 -39.25 3.29
C GLU A 450 10.08 -40.28 2.42
N THR A 451 8.85 -40.03 1.98
CA THR A 451 8.11 -40.95 1.10
C THR A 451 8.83 -41.18 -0.24
N LEU A 452 9.45 -40.15 -0.81
CA LEU A 452 10.25 -40.28 -2.02
C LEU A 452 11.53 -41.10 -1.80
N GLN A 453 12.11 -41.09 -0.60
CA GLN A 453 13.21 -41.97 -0.23
C GLN A 453 12.74 -43.42 -0.05
N GLU A 454 11.57 -43.64 0.55
CA GLU A 454 10.94 -44.96 0.65
C GLU A 454 10.66 -45.57 -0.72
N GLU A 455 9.98 -44.84 -1.62
CA GLU A 455 9.75 -45.28 -3.02
C GLU A 455 11.06 -45.62 -3.76
N ARG A 456 12.13 -44.85 -3.54
CA ARG A 456 13.46 -45.15 -4.11
C ARG A 456 14.04 -46.43 -3.55
N MET A 457 13.91 -46.68 -2.25
CA MET A 457 14.34 -47.94 -1.62
C MET A 457 13.53 -49.13 -2.11
N GLU A 458 12.21 -48.98 -2.25
CA GLU A 458 11.33 -50.02 -2.80
C GLU A 458 11.66 -50.33 -4.25
N LYS A 459 11.88 -49.31 -5.09
CA LYS A 459 12.34 -49.48 -6.47
C LYS A 459 13.65 -50.28 -6.54
N VAL A 460 14.66 -49.93 -5.72
CA VAL A 460 15.93 -50.66 -5.68
C VAL A 460 15.72 -52.11 -5.20
N LYS A 461 14.85 -52.33 -4.21
CA LYS A 461 14.47 -53.67 -3.73
C LYS A 461 13.82 -54.51 -4.84
N LEU A 462 12.89 -53.93 -5.61
CA LEU A 462 12.24 -54.58 -6.75
C LEU A 462 13.22 -54.85 -7.89
N GLU A 463 14.14 -53.93 -8.19
CA GLU A 463 15.21 -54.14 -9.18
C GLU A 463 16.12 -55.32 -8.81
N VAL A 464 16.47 -55.45 -7.52
CA VAL A 464 17.23 -56.60 -6.99
C VAL A 464 16.43 -57.90 -7.10
N GLU A 465 15.14 -57.89 -6.78
CA GLU A 465 14.30 -59.11 -6.87
C GLU A 465 14.08 -59.56 -8.32
N ILE A 466 13.87 -58.62 -9.24
CA ILE A 466 13.88 -58.87 -10.69
C ILE A 466 15.24 -59.43 -11.14
N GLY A 467 16.34 -59.00 -10.52
CA GLY A 467 17.68 -59.56 -10.73
C GLY A 467 17.77 -61.04 -10.30
N ARG A 468 17.32 -61.36 -9.08
CA ARG A 468 17.27 -62.73 -8.55
C ARG A 468 16.41 -63.64 -9.45
N GLU A 469 15.22 -63.19 -9.81
CA GLU A 469 14.31 -63.94 -10.66
C GLU A 469 14.91 -64.20 -12.06
N LYS A 470 15.58 -63.22 -12.66
CA LYS A 470 16.34 -63.42 -13.92
C LYS A 470 17.45 -64.47 -13.78
N ASP A 471 18.15 -64.49 -12.65
CA ASP A 471 19.21 -65.46 -12.37
C ASP A 471 18.65 -66.88 -12.14
N CYS A 472 17.55 -67.01 -11.39
CA CYS A 472 16.81 -68.27 -11.21
C CYS A 472 16.30 -68.82 -12.55
N ASN A 473 15.66 -67.99 -13.38
CA ASN A 473 15.25 -68.38 -14.73
C ASN A 473 16.44 -68.81 -15.60
N ARG A 474 17.61 -68.15 -15.48
CA ARG A 474 18.83 -68.54 -16.21
C ARG A 474 19.33 -69.92 -15.78
N VAL A 475 19.25 -70.25 -14.49
CA VAL A 475 19.61 -71.60 -13.97
C VAL A 475 18.64 -72.65 -14.52
N GLN A 476 17.33 -72.45 -14.38
CA GLN A 476 16.31 -73.38 -14.90
C GLN A 476 16.42 -73.61 -16.42
N LEU A 477 16.73 -72.56 -17.20
CA LEU A 477 17.00 -72.69 -18.64
C LEU A 477 18.30 -73.45 -18.95
N CYS A 478 19.29 -73.42 -18.06
CA CYS A 478 20.50 -74.24 -18.19
C CYS A 478 20.24 -75.71 -17.80
N GLU A 479 19.43 -75.95 -16.78
CA GLU A 479 19.02 -77.30 -16.33
C GLU A 479 18.16 -78.01 -17.37
N THR A 480 17.07 -77.39 -17.84
CA THR A 480 16.23 -77.93 -18.91
C THR A 480 17.00 -78.16 -20.22
N ARG A 481 18.01 -77.33 -20.52
CA ARG A 481 18.93 -77.55 -21.65
C ARG A 481 19.86 -78.75 -21.43
N ARG A 482 20.34 -78.99 -20.21
CA ARG A 482 21.13 -80.17 -19.83
C ARG A 482 20.27 -81.44 -19.95
N GLU A 483 19.06 -81.43 -19.39
CA GLU A 483 18.10 -82.54 -19.49
C GLU A 483 17.75 -82.86 -20.96
N LEU A 484 17.54 -81.84 -21.80
CA LEU A 484 17.35 -82.02 -23.24
C LEU A 484 18.56 -82.66 -23.93
N GLN A 485 19.79 -82.34 -23.48
CA GLN A 485 21.01 -82.96 -24.00
C GLN A 485 21.14 -84.43 -23.54
N GLU A 486 20.80 -84.72 -22.30
CA GLU A 486 20.79 -86.09 -21.73
C GLU A 486 19.73 -86.96 -22.42
N LEU A 487 18.51 -86.45 -22.63
CA LEU A 487 17.46 -87.13 -23.39
C LEU A 487 17.83 -87.34 -24.87
N LYS A 488 18.55 -86.40 -25.49
CA LYS A 488 19.11 -86.59 -26.84
C LYS A 488 20.23 -87.65 -26.86
N ALA A 489 21.01 -87.76 -25.78
CA ALA A 489 22.04 -88.79 -25.65
C ALA A 489 21.41 -90.18 -25.45
N SER A 490 20.42 -90.32 -24.57
CA SER A 490 19.71 -91.59 -24.34
C SER A 490 18.93 -92.05 -25.58
N LEU A 491 18.31 -91.14 -26.34
CA LEU A 491 17.68 -91.45 -27.63
C LEU A 491 18.70 -92.00 -28.65
N ARG A 492 19.92 -91.44 -28.71
CA ARG A 492 20.98 -91.97 -29.57
C ARG A 492 21.46 -93.36 -29.13
N VAL A 493 21.48 -93.64 -27.81
CA VAL A 493 21.83 -94.96 -27.29
C VAL A 493 20.76 -95.98 -27.65
N THR A 494 19.49 -95.71 -27.34
CA THR A 494 18.38 -96.63 -27.66
C THR A 494 18.21 -96.84 -29.17
N GLN A 495 18.51 -95.83 -29.99
CA GLN A 495 18.55 -95.99 -31.44
C GLN A 495 19.69 -96.92 -31.90
N LYS A 496 20.91 -96.79 -31.34
CA LYS A 496 22.02 -97.72 -31.62
C LYS A 496 21.73 -99.14 -31.12
N GLU A 497 21.10 -99.30 -29.96
CA GLU A 497 20.65 -100.60 -29.44
C GLU A 497 19.61 -101.24 -30.37
N LYS A 498 18.65 -100.45 -30.88
CA LYS A 498 17.68 -100.91 -31.88
C LYS A 498 18.36 -101.34 -33.19
N GLU A 499 19.34 -100.57 -33.67
CA GLU A 499 20.15 -100.92 -34.85
C GLU A 499 20.95 -102.21 -34.62
N GLN A 500 21.55 -102.38 -33.44
CA GLN A 500 22.26 -103.60 -33.05
C GLN A 500 21.34 -104.82 -32.94
N LEU A 501 20.15 -104.67 -32.34
CA LEU A 501 19.14 -105.75 -32.27
C LEU A 501 18.59 -106.12 -33.65
N LEU A 502 18.45 -105.15 -34.57
CA LEU A 502 18.10 -105.41 -35.96
C LEU A 502 19.21 -106.17 -36.70
N ALA A 503 20.48 -105.78 -36.51
CA ALA A 503 21.63 -106.51 -37.04
C ALA A 503 21.71 -107.93 -36.49
N GLU A 504 21.52 -108.12 -35.17
CA GLU A 504 21.50 -109.45 -34.55
C GLU A 504 20.32 -110.30 -35.05
N LYS A 505 19.12 -109.71 -35.22
CA LYS A 505 17.96 -110.39 -35.84
C LYS A 505 18.28 -110.81 -37.28
N GLN A 506 19.00 -110.01 -38.06
CA GLN A 506 19.46 -110.38 -39.40
C GLN A 506 20.49 -111.51 -39.37
N VAL A 507 21.48 -111.48 -38.46
CA VAL A 507 22.45 -112.57 -38.30
C VAL A 507 21.78 -113.86 -37.86
N ARG A 508 20.85 -113.82 -36.90
CA ARG A 508 20.04 -115.00 -36.48
C ARG A 508 19.19 -115.54 -37.64
N ARG A 509 18.57 -114.69 -38.46
CA ARG A 509 17.86 -115.11 -39.69
C ARG A 509 18.81 -115.77 -40.69
N ALA A 510 20.00 -115.21 -40.92
CA ALA A 510 21.02 -115.77 -41.81
C ALA A 510 21.54 -117.13 -41.30
N ALA A 511 21.69 -117.29 -39.98
CA ALA A 511 22.08 -118.55 -39.35
C ALA A 511 20.98 -119.62 -39.48
N CYS A 512 19.71 -119.28 -39.23
CA CYS A 512 18.58 -120.20 -39.48
C CYS A 512 18.52 -120.65 -40.95
N LEU A 513 18.82 -119.77 -41.90
CA LEU A 513 18.89 -120.10 -43.33
C LEU A 513 20.07 -121.03 -43.71
N HIS A 514 21.11 -121.15 -42.86
CA HIS A 514 22.27 -122.01 -43.09
C HIS A 514 22.28 -123.32 -42.31
N GLN A 515 21.42 -123.49 -41.28
CA GLN A 515 21.49 -124.65 -40.37
C GLN A 515 20.56 -125.84 -40.72
N SER A 516 19.77 -125.79 -41.79
CA SER A 516 18.93 -126.95 -42.20
C SER A 516 19.30 -127.48 -43.60
N PRO A 517 19.96 -128.66 -43.69
CA PRO A 517 20.23 -129.33 -44.96
C PRO A 517 19.01 -130.06 -45.56
N VAL A 518 17.87 -130.12 -44.86
CA VAL A 518 16.67 -130.86 -45.29
C VAL A 518 15.44 -129.97 -45.09
N LEU A 519 15.10 -129.20 -46.13
CA LEU A 519 13.86 -128.43 -46.22
C LEU A 519 13.11 -128.87 -47.47
N THR A 520 11.88 -129.35 -47.28
CA THR A 520 10.99 -129.73 -48.38
C THR A 520 10.54 -128.50 -49.17
N LYS A 521 9.87 -128.70 -50.30
CA LYS A 521 9.43 -127.59 -51.15
C LYS A 521 8.41 -126.70 -50.44
N GLU A 522 7.50 -127.32 -49.70
CA GLU A 522 6.43 -126.68 -48.94
C GLU A 522 6.98 -125.79 -47.80
N ASP A 523 8.00 -126.26 -47.08
CA ASP A 523 8.68 -125.46 -46.03
C ASP A 523 9.27 -124.16 -46.60
N ARG A 524 9.77 -124.22 -47.84
CA ARG A 524 10.43 -123.10 -48.52
C ARG A 524 9.42 -122.05 -48.98
N GLU A 525 8.25 -122.48 -49.43
CA GLU A 525 7.13 -121.64 -49.82
C GLU A 525 6.47 -121.00 -48.56
N LEU A 526 6.33 -121.75 -47.47
CA LEU A 526 5.87 -121.23 -46.17
C LEU A 526 6.83 -120.16 -45.61
N MET A 527 8.14 -120.41 -45.66
CA MET A 527 9.15 -119.43 -45.24
C MET A 527 9.15 -118.16 -46.12
N GLN A 528 8.89 -118.27 -47.43
CA GLN A 528 8.70 -117.10 -48.29
C GLN A 528 7.43 -116.32 -47.93
N TYR A 529 6.32 -117.00 -47.63
CA TYR A 529 5.07 -116.36 -47.20
C TYR A 529 5.23 -115.63 -45.85
N ILE A 530 5.91 -116.24 -44.87
CA ILE A 530 6.25 -115.60 -43.59
C ILE A 530 7.15 -114.38 -43.80
N CYS A 531 8.17 -114.47 -44.65
CA CYS A 531 9.02 -113.32 -45.00
C CYS A 531 8.22 -112.18 -45.66
N GLN A 532 7.27 -112.48 -46.56
CA GLN A 532 6.41 -111.48 -47.18
C GLN A 532 5.46 -110.82 -46.18
N LEU A 533 4.91 -111.58 -45.23
CA LEU A 533 4.12 -111.03 -44.13
C LEU A 533 4.97 -110.11 -43.24
N GLU A 534 6.14 -110.57 -42.76
CA GLU A 534 7.04 -109.74 -41.95
C GLU A 534 7.48 -108.46 -42.68
N GLN A 535 7.69 -108.51 -44.00
CA GLN A 535 8.06 -107.34 -44.80
C GLN A 535 6.90 -106.33 -44.90
N LYS A 536 5.67 -106.81 -45.09
CA LYS A 536 4.45 -105.96 -45.07
C LYS A 536 4.22 -105.35 -43.69
N THR A 537 4.36 -106.10 -42.61
CA THR A 537 4.18 -105.59 -41.23
C THR A 537 5.30 -104.62 -40.83
N GLY A 538 6.54 -104.88 -41.25
CA GLY A 538 7.70 -104.03 -40.98
C GLY A 538 7.65 -102.67 -41.67
N MET A 539 7.10 -102.59 -42.89
CA MET A 539 6.88 -101.32 -43.59
C MET A 539 5.85 -100.43 -42.88
N VAL A 540 4.76 -101.00 -42.35
CA VAL A 540 3.74 -100.26 -41.59
C VAL A 540 4.32 -99.65 -40.29
N SER A 541 5.30 -100.32 -39.67
CA SER A 541 5.98 -99.82 -38.45
C SER A 541 7.07 -98.76 -38.71
N SER A 542 7.32 -98.39 -39.96
CA SER A 542 8.41 -97.49 -40.36
C SER A 542 7.90 -96.23 -41.10
N ALA A 543 6.64 -95.86 -40.93
CA ALA A 543 6.14 -94.55 -41.33
C ALA A 543 6.97 -93.45 -40.64
N LYS A 544 7.40 -92.45 -41.41
CA LYS A 544 8.40 -91.45 -41.00
C LYS A 544 7.87 -90.55 -39.89
N TRP A 545 8.46 -90.65 -38.69
CA TRP A 545 8.34 -89.59 -37.69
C TRP A 545 9.21 -88.42 -38.12
N SER A 546 8.66 -87.58 -39.00
CA SER A 546 9.34 -86.39 -39.52
C SER A 546 9.61 -85.39 -38.39
N THR A 547 10.85 -84.92 -38.32
CA THR A 547 11.33 -83.95 -37.33
C THR A 547 10.56 -82.63 -37.43
N ALA A 548 9.59 -82.41 -36.54
CA ALA A 548 8.98 -81.10 -36.35
C ALA A 548 10.01 -80.11 -35.75
N PRO A 549 10.07 -78.84 -36.20
CA PRO A 549 10.98 -77.85 -35.63
C PRO A 549 10.73 -77.65 -34.13
N LEU A 550 11.76 -77.81 -33.32
CA LEU A 550 11.72 -77.49 -31.89
C LEU A 550 11.71 -75.97 -31.70
N LEU A 551 10.52 -75.39 -31.77
CA LEU A 551 10.26 -74.04 -31.28
C LEU A 551 10.46 -74.02 -29.76
N PHE A 552 11.51 -73.33 -29.31
CA PHE A 552 11.72 -73.01 -27.91
C PHE A 552 10.46 -72.34 -27.34
N PRO A 553 9.99 -72.73 -26.14
CA PRO A 553 8.97 -71.95 -25.46
C PRO A 553 9.55 -70.57 -25.14
N GLY A 554 8.89 -69.53 -25.63
CA GLY A 554 9.19 -68.17 -25.22
C GLY A 554 8.93 -68.02 -23.72
N ARG A 555 9.97 -67.57 -23.01
CA ARG A 555 9.89 -66.76 -21.80
C ARG A 555 8.56 -65.96 -21.73
N PRO A 556 7.75 -66.07 -20.67
CA PRO A 556 6.68 -65.10 -20.44
C PRO A 556 7.35 -63.74 -20.27
N SER A 557 7.08 -62.85 -21.21
CA SER A 557 7.54 -61.47 -21.13
C SER A 557 6.47 -60.67 -20.42
N SER A 558 6.82 -60.22 -19.22
CA SER A 558 6.17 -59.13 -18.50
C SER A 558 5.85 -57.95 -19.43
N ALA A 559 4.56 -57.70 -19.62
CA ALA A 559 3.90 -56.54 -20.22
C ALA A 559 2.40 -56.74 -19.85
N THR A 560 1.59 -55.79 -19.39
CA THR A 560 1.67 -54.35 -19.07
C THR A 560 0.79 -54.15 -17.80
N SER A 561 0.89 -53.16 -16.92
CA SER A 561 1.14 -51.71 -17.04
C SER A 561 0.17 -50.96 -17.96
N ASP A 562 -1.08 -50.84 -17.53
CA ASP A 562 -1.83 -49.57 -17.52
C ASP A 562 -2.50 -49.54 -16.13
N SER A 563 -2.27 -48.58 -15.22
CA SER A 563 -2.49 -47.14 -15.31
C SER A 563 -3.98 -46.77 -15.38
N GLU A 564 -4.63 -46.84 -14.23
CA GLU A 564 -5.59 -45.78 -13.90
C GLU A 564 -4.76 -44.53 -13.59
N ASP A 565 -4.95 -43.49 -14.41
CA ASP A 565 -4.39 -42.16 -14.21
C ASP A 565 -5.37 -41.37 -13.32
N GLU A 566 -5.10 -41.32 -12.01
CA GLU A 566 -5.82 -40.44 -11.09
C GLU A 566 -5.01 -39.16 -10.82
N ASN A 567 -5.52 -38.03 -11.30
CA ASN A 567 -5.27 -36.69 -10.78
C ASN A 567 -6.32 -35.71 -11.37
N PRO A 568 -6.73 -34.61 -10.70
CA PRO A 568 -6.25 -34.12 -9.41
C PRO A 568 -7.33 -33.68 -8.40
N GLU A 569 -6.82 -33.22 -7.24
CA GLU A 569 -7.51 -32.44 -6.19
C GLU A 569 -8.52 -33.18 -5.28
N ALA A 570 -8.09 -33.53 -4.06
CA ALA A 570 -8.17 -32.58 -2.93
C ALA A 570 -7.84 -33.23 -1.57
N LEU A 571 -6.90 -32.64 -0.83
CA LEU A 571 -6.90 -32.72 0.64
C LEU A 571 -6.53 -31.37 1.27
N GLN A 572 -7.56 -30.58 1.59
CA GLN A 572 -7.54 -29.68 2.74
C GLN A 572 -8.63 -30.14 3.75
N PRO A 573 -8.48 -29.82 5.05
CA PRO A 573 -8.56 -30.88 6.05
C PRO A 573 -9.89 -30.94 6.80
N LEU A 574 -10.36 -32.15 7.10
CA LEU A 574 -11.44 -32.38 8.05
C LEU A 574 -10.94 -32.90 9.41
N ARG A 575 -11.46 -32.27 10.47
CA ARG A 575 -11.19 -32.57 11.88
C ARG A 575 -11.87 -33.87 12.34
N PRO A 576 -11.40 -34.49 13.45
CA PRO A 576 -11.86 -35.80 13.90
C PRO A 576 -13.24 -35.78 14.60
N PRO A 577 -13.91 -36.95 14.71
CA PRO A 577 -15.18 -37.09 15.40
C PRO A 577 -15.03 -37.22 16.94
N ARG A 578 -16.08 -36.81 17.67
CA ARG A 578 -16.28 -37.09 19.11
C ARG A 578 -17.17 -38.33 19.30
N PRO A 579 -17.12 -38.96 20.50
CA PRO A 579 -18.38 -39.24 21.20
C PRO A 579 -18.39 -38.91 22.72
N LEU A 580 -19.42 -38.14 23.11
CA LEU A 580 -20.33 -38.20 24.29
C LEU A 580 -19.86 -38.39 25.77
N GLY A 581 -20.45 -37.53 26.64
CA GLY A 581 -20.68 -37.69 28.10
C GLY A 581 -19.92 -36.67 29.00
N ASN A 582 -20.46 -36.01 30.03
CA ASN A 582 -21.84 -35.82 30.53
C ASN A 582 -21.90 -34.66 31.59
N TYR A 583 -23.10 -34.13 31.89
CA TYR A 583 -23.54 -33.30 33.08
C TYR A 583 -23.29 -31.76 33.23
N THR A 584 -24.41 -30.98 33.22
CA THR A 584 -24.84 -29.78 34.04
C THR A 584 -23.93 -28.55 34.25
N LEU A 585 -24.38 -27.29 34.46
CA LEU A 585 -25.67 -26.66 34.88
C LEU A 585 -25.82 -25.20 34.31
N GLY A 586 -26.96 -24.49 34.52
CA GLY A 586 -27.23 -23.08 34.11
C GLY A 586 -26.42 -21.99 34.86
N GLU A 587 -26.52 -20.67 34.61
CA GLU A 587 -27.66 -19.73 34.43
C GLU A 587 -27.38 -18.69 33.29
N GLN A 588 -28.33 -18.18 32.49
CA GLN A 588 -29.50 -17.30 32.71
C GLN A 588 -29.17 -15.81 32.96
N GLY A 589 -29.65 -14.90 32.07
CA GLY A 589 -29.66 -13.44 32.33
C GLY A 589 -29.42 -12.49 31.14
N GLY A 590 -30.46 -12.15 30.37
CA GLY A 590 -30.57 -10.85 29.67
C GLY A 590 -31.48 -9.90 30.49
N PRO A 591 -32.16 -8.87 29.90
CA PRO A 591 -32.15 -8.41 28.50
C PRO A 591 -32.19 -6.85 28.33
N GLY A 592 -32.44 -6.36 27.10
CA GLY A 592 -32.86 -4.97 26.80
C GLY A 592 -31.96 -4.25 25.78
N SER A 593 -32.22 -4.05 24.47
CA SER A 593 -33.40 -4.08 23.56
C SER A 593 -33.70 -2.68 22.98
N LEU A 594 -34.21 -2.65 21.73
CA LEU A 594 -34.67 -1.48 20.94
C LEU A 594 -33.59 -0.57 20.29
N ASP A 595 -33.77 0.03 19.09
CA ASP A 595 -34.38 -0.43 17.82
C ASP A 595 -34.08 0.58 16.66
N LEU A 596 -34.03 0.07 15.41
CA LEU A 596 -34.40 0.69 14.11
C LEU A 596 -33.97 2.12 13.62
N THR A 597 -33.36 2.13 12.41
CA THR A 597 -33.58 3.01 11.20
C THR A 597 -33.16 4.51 11.07
N THR A 598 -32.18 4.76 10.19
CA THR A 598 -32.14 5.60 8.92
C THR A 598 -32.67 7.09 8.84
N PRO A 599 -32.29 7.91 7.80
CA PRO A 599 -31.98 9.38 7.90
C PRO A 599 -33.04 10.32 7.25
N PRO A 600 -32.86 11.68 7.06
CA PRO A 600 -32.06 12.33 5.98
C PRO A 600 -31.52 13.80 6.31
N PRO A 601 -31.50 14.90 5.47
CA PRO A 601 -30.27 15.73 5.25
C PRO A 601 -30.38 17.30 5.32
N SER A 602 -29.31 18.01 4.92
CA SER A 602 -29.23 19.45 4.49
C SER A 602 -29.20 20.55 5.59
N PRO A 603 -28.66 21.79 5.35
CA PRO A 603 -28.59 22.53 4.07
C PRO A 603 -27.26 23.25 3.69
N ARG A 604 -27.27 23.85 2.49
CA ARG A 604 -26.36 24.93 1.98
C ARG A 604 -26.67 26.26 2.72
N GLU A 605 -25.91 27.36 2.65
CA GLU A 605 -25.21 27.97 1.49
C GLU A 605 -24.16 29.04 1.91
N ALA A 606 -23.46 29.61 0.91
CA ALA A 606 -22.34 30.58 0.89
C ALA A 606 -22.27 31.67 2.02
N GLU A 607 -21.10 32.22 2.43
CA GLU A 607 -20.13 32.97 1.59
C GLU A 607 -18.68 33.07 2.16
N ARG A 608 -17.73 33.28 1.22
CA ARG A 608 -16.43 34.00 1.29
C ARG A 608 -15.77 34.28 2.65
N SER A 609 -14.52 33.83 2.83
CA SER A 609 -13.31 34.70 2.83
C SER A 609 -12.01 33.96 3.22
N THR A 610 -11.01 34.07 2.34
CA THR A 610 -9.55 34.24 2.62
C THR A 610 -8.80 33.31 3.60
N VAL A 611 -7.84 32.57 3.04
CA VAL A 611 -6.74 31.91 3.77
C VAL A 611 -5.78 32.97 4.34
N VAL A 612 -5.40 32.85 5.62
CA VAL A 612 -4.19 33.49 6.16
C VAL A 612 -3.41 32.47 7.00
N ILE A 613 -2.24 32.09 6.50
CA ILE A 613 -1.23 31.34 7.24
C ILE A 613 -0.46 32.36 8.09
N ASN A 614 -0.45 32.20 9.41
CA ASN A 614 0.34 33.04 10.30
C ASN A 614 1.67 32.35 10.66
N GLN A 615 2.77 32.83 10.08
CA GLN A 615 4.12 32.69 10.64
C GLN A 615 4.59 34.04 11.22
N PRO A 616 5.47 34.06 12.25
CA PRO A 616 5.80 35.26 12.99
C PRO A 616 6.86 36.15 12.32
N ALA A 617 6.78 37.47 12.60
CA ALA A 617 7.70 38.50 12.11
C ALA A 617 9.01 38.61 12.93
N PRO A 618 10.09 39.21 12.38
CA PRO A 618 11.44 39.13 12.94
C PRO A 618 11.80 40.21 13.98
N LEU A 619 12.89 40.00 14.72
CA LEU A 619 13.47 40.95 15.66
C LEU A 619 14.61 41.76 15.02
N SER A 620 14.56 43.09 15.16
CA SER A 620 15.60 44.03 14.72
C SER A 620 16.36 44.64 15.90
N SER A 621 17.67 44.88 15.72
CA SER A 621 18.62 45.38 16.72
C SER A 621 18.38 46.83 17.18
N PRO A 622 18.96 47.24 18.32
CA PRO A 622 19.31 48.62 18.59
C PRO A 622 20.70 49.00 18.03
N ARG A 623 20.82 50.26 17.60
CA ARG A 623 22.08 50.99 17.31
C ARG A 623 22.81 51.32 18.64
N GLN A 624 24.04 51.84 18.74
CA GLN A 624 25.03 52.47 17.85
C GLN A 624 26.44 52.16 18.49
N ALA A 625 27.64 52.57 18.05
CA ALA A 625 28.07 53.66 17.17
C ALA A 625 29.47 53.45 16.52
N SER A 626 30.02 54.55 16.02
CA SER A 626 31.27 54.81 15.28
C SER A 626 32.58 54.76 16.08
N ALA A 627 33.66 54.22 15.48
CA ALA A 627 34.75 55.03 14.87
C ALA A 627 35.94 54.14 14.43
N ASP A 628 36.46 54.35 13.22
CA ASP A 628 37.68 53.70 12.73
C ASP A 628 38.96 54.32 13.32
N THR A 629 40.04 53.53 13.45
CA THR A 629 41.29 53.68 12.67
C THR A 629 42.47 52.87 13.28
N ALA A 630 42.92 51.85 12.53
CA ALA A 630 44.28 51.31 12.37
C ALA A 630 45.22 50.90 13.54
N ALA A 631 46.02 49.86 13.20
CA ALA A 631 47.42 49.62 13.55
C ALA A 631 47.81 48.83 14.83
N HIS A 632 48.21 47.57 14.59
CA HIS A 632 49.42 46.89 15.08
C HIS A 632 49.97 47.19 16.50
N SER A 633 49.90 46.19 17.39
CA SER A 633 51.13 45.61 17.99
C SER A 633 50.85 44.28 18.70
N SER A 634 51.81 43.36 18.55
CA SER A 634 52.26 42.35 19.53
C SER A 634 52.31 42.88 20.98
N ASP A 635 52.36 42.08 22.05
CA ASP A 635 53.04 40.78 22.20
C ASP A 635 52.56 40.02 23.47
N SER A 636 52.92 38.73 23.59
CA SER A 636 53.15 37.93 24.80
C SER A 636 52.07 37.88 25.91
N ARG A 637 51.38 36.74 26.18
CA ARG A 637 51.79 35.37 26.57
C ARG A 637 52.13 35.19 28.08
N SER A 638 51.45 34.19 28.67
CA SER A 638 51.69 33.51 29.96
C SER A 638 51.13 34.13 31.26
N GLY A 639 50.75 33.25 32.21
CA GLY A 639 50.26 33.63 33.56
C GLY A 639 48.99 32.90 34.00
N ARG A 640 49.06 31.60 34.33
CA ARG A 640 47.99 30.85 35.03
C ARG A 640 48.18 30.87 36.56
N HIS A 641 47.14 30.44 37.27
CA HIS A 641 47.06 30.07 38.70
C HIS A 641 46.72 31.24 39.66
N SER A 642 45.53 31.25 40.28
CA SER A 642 45.05 30.43 41.43
C SER A 642 45.56 31.01 42.77
N ALA A 643 44.76 31.16 43.85
CA ALA A 643 43.35 30.84 44.10
C ALA A 643 42.86 31.55 45.41
N VAL A 644 41.67 31.15 45.91
CA VAL A 644 41.17 31.33 47.31
C VAL A 644 40.74 32.77 47.66
N VAL A 645 39.46 33.16 47.82
CA VAL A 645 38.26 32.63 48.54
C VAL A 645 37.93 33.50 49.77
N ALA A 646 36.82 34.25 49.63
CA ALA A 646 35.76 34.55 50.61
C ALA A 646 36.10 35.30 51.92
N SER A 647 35.16 35.91 52.66
CA SER A 647 33.67 35.98 52.60
C SER A 647 33.18 37.33 53.19
N GLY A 648 31.97 37.81 52.87
CA GLY A 648 31.48 39.10 53.44
C GLY A 648 30.18 39.71 52.91
N ARG A 649 29.07 38.96 52.90
CA ARG A 649 27.66 39.46 52.93
C ARG A 649 26.95 38.74 54.09
N PRO A 650 25.76 39.13 54.60
CA PRO A 650 24.73 40.09 54.10
C PRO A 650 24.57 41.29 55.08
N SER A 651 23.56 42.17 55.11
CA SER A 651 22.12 42.20 54.74
C SER A 651 21.71 43.68 54.64
N GLY A 652 20.82 44.13 53.74
CA GLY A 652 19.36 44.12 53.94
C GLY A 652 18.86 45.49 54.45
N GLY A 653 18.05 46.20 53.65
CA GLY A 653 17.42 47.49 54.03
C GLY A 653 16.17 47.31 54.93
N PRO A 654 15.13 48.18 54.88
CA PRO A 654 14.85 49.27 53.92
C PRO A 654 14.27 50.57 54.56
N GLY A 655 13.69 51.46 53.73
CA GLY A 655 12.75 52.53 54.15
C GLY A 655 13.42 53.83 54.64
N TRP A 656 13.38 54.98 53.97
CA TRP A 656 12.23 55.70 53.38
C TRP A 656 11.03 55.79 54.32
N ASN A 657 10.99 56.88 55.09
CA ASN A 657 9.75 57.51 55.53
C ASN A 657 9.88 59.03 55.41
N ARG A 658 8.82 59.67 54.92
CA ARG A 658 8.68 61.12 54.75
C ARG A 658 7.29 61.51 55.26
N VAL A 659 7.15 62.78 55.65
CA VAL A 659 5.89 63.54 55.83
C VAL A 659 5.31 63.55 57.25
N ASN A 660 5.43 64.74 57.87
CA ASN A 660 4.50 65.48 58.77
C ASN A 660 3.90 64.75 60.01
N VAL A 661 3.46 65.41 61.08
CA VAL A 661 2.82 66.73 61.23
C VAL A 661 3.18 67.33 62.61
N ASP A 662 3.44 68.64 62.67
CA ASP A 662 3.33 69.45 63.90
C ASP A 662 2.05 70.31 63.85
N PRO A 663 1.31 70.44 64.97
CA PRO A 663 0.28 71.46 65.14
C PRO A 663 0.51 72.40 66.34
N GLN A 664 0.42 73.72 66.09
CA GLN A 664 0.11 74.79 67.07
C GLN A 664 1.16 75.00 68.22
N THR A 665 1.33 76.19 68.83
CA THR A 665 0.34 77.23 69.15
C THR A 665 1.00 78.62 69.29
N GLU A 666 0.17 79.67 69.16
CA GLU A 666 0.37 81.09 69.51
C GLU A 666 0.78 81.33 71.01
N PRO A 667 1.15 82.57 71.44
CA PRO A 667 0.89 83.89 70.82
C PRO A 667 2.11 84.76 70.45
#